data_AF-A0A401L631-F1
#
_entry.id   AF-A0A401L631-F1
#
_cell.length_a   1.000
_cell.length_b   1.000
_cell.length_c   1.000
_cell.angle_alpha   90.00
_cell.angle_beta   90.00
_cell.angle_gamma   90.00
#
_symmetry.space_group_name_H-M   'P 1'
#
loop_
_entity.id
_entity.type
_entity.pdbx_description
1 polymer ?
#
loop_
_entity_poly.entity_id
_entity_poly.type
_entity_poly.pdbx_seq_one_letter_code
_entity_poly.pdbx_strand_id
1 'polypeptide(L)'
;MAPAQTISMPHPQLFERPRITTNRERRSKPLLSPGPDEVLVNLNFSGLCHSTLHQWRGNSVTRKRHCVDGHEGTGVVIAAGNEVEDIKIGDHVGIQWINRTCGVCDADKQSDFVSCPHARMTGYSVDGTFGEYCISQACHVVRLPKQFPLDIVAPIICVGTTCFRAVEESGAQPGSLVAVAGPPGGLTTLTCQYAKARGCRVLAVSTGDDSGLLYKKRLGVEYYIDYNCSADIVAEVQGINGNGPDAAILIEGSGALLKGALQYVQHRGTVVVMGLPPGSPIGIDVCKLVSRMAQVKVVPYGGTREQIEEAILVFNKERFYQPCHVFALDQLPQVLKSMQNEIPEGTSLEPALHHGGQLLGEAVIKMPHREASPKPQTIAYPPTFQSTFHQTNYNIGTFLAYRLEELGVRDYFAVPGDTNFFLLDNLLKSPNLRMVTCCNELNAGYAADGYARVSSARIAVVVVPYIVGSLSALNAVSGACSQYVRLIVLSGCPATGLVNSDKFLHHAPTAKNKDQALQAFQGVTAASVRLESVETAPDVLDDTVSKCLDSSLPVYIEIPNDLASAACTPPSPLSRKVSLKTQPHVLKEAAEAITGIWNSSQRPVLLLGSLAGLSLPRLHIELLAEKLGCAVLCQPDGRCIEESRPQYCGQFWAGMTNPEGEHIVMSSDFWLVIGGNWSDLHVVMSSHKQENYRMISVDKDWVELPDGKHIKPVNIGALVAQLIMSGMKPKTESIPRPKPLLGCLPPNETETPEAPLTLRSSISGIQGLIKGHDTLLCDAGESWLIANHILLPPEANCHLQFPYCSIGWALPAGFGSQLARTRGRSIILIGDGGFQMTAQAVSSMIRYKANPVIFVFNNLGYQIEASQTAMHQGPYNYIANWDYVRLASSFSSKPHAPSHNPYASKEDEKREGNPSMFALKIKTIGDLRQALDRVDEEPDKLAFLELCIQPNDVTDDLRQLGRMMADRSAKASRKSQSPDTEEVGE
;
A
#
# COMPACT_ATOMS: atom_id res chain seq x y z
N MET A 1 35.27 -56.57 -24.08
CA MET A 1 34.63 -57.20 -22.91
C MET A 1 33.33 -56.46 -22.64
N ALA A 2 32.22 -57.21 -22.70
CA ALA A 2 30.83 -56.92 -22.34
C ALA A 2 30.16 -55.59 -22.81
N PRO A 3 29.05 -55.67 -23.58
CA PRO A 3 28.24 -54.53 -23.99
C PRO A 3 27.34 -54.07 -22.84
N ALA A 4 27.24 -52.75 -22.63
CA ALA A 4 26.29 -52.18 -21.69
C ALA A 4 24.87 -52.35 -22.25
N GLN A 5 24.05 -53.06 -21.47
CA GLN A 5 22.69 -53.45 -21.79
C GLN A 5 21.80 -52.23 -22.09
N THR A 6 21.14 -52.28 -23.24
CA THR A 6 19.90 -51.56 -23.53
C THR A 6 18.83 -51.98 -22.52
N ILE A 7 18.65 -51.17 -21.47
CA ILE A 7 17.43 -51.24 -20.67
C ILE A 7 16.36 -50.47 -21.45
N SER A 8 15.51 -51.22 -22.15
CA SER A 8 14.26 -50.69 -22.68
C SER A 8 13.40 -50.27 -21.49
N MET A 9 13.26 -48.98 -21.24
CA MET A 9 12.20 -48.51 -20.36
C MET A 9 10.87 -48.80 -21.06
N PRO A 10 9.92 -49.47 -20.39
CA PRO A 10 8.64 -49.81 -20.98
C PRO A 10 7.94 -48.51 -21.39
N HIS A 11 7.36 -48.49 -22.59
CA HIS A 11 6.33 -47.53 -22.97
C HIS A 11 5.39 -47.34 -21.79
N PRO A 12 5.40 -46.18 -21.10
CA PRO A 12 4.26 -45.87 -20.28
C PRO A 12 3.13 -45.70 -21.30
N GLN A 13 2.09 -46.52 -21.20
CA GLN A 13 0.81 -46.29 -21.87
C GLN A 13 0.34 -44.87 -21.49
N LEU A 14 0.80 -43.89 -22.27
CA LEU A 14 0.59 -42.47 -22.09
C LEU A 14 -0.62 -42.11 -22.95
N PHE A 15 -1.71 -41.80 -22.25
CA PHE A 15 -2.86 -41.05 -22.77
C PHE A 15 -3.83 -41.76 -23.72
N GLU A 16 -4.33 -42.94 -23.34
CA GLU A 16 -5.72 -43.29 -23.69
C GLU A 16 -6.67 -42.90 -22.56
N ARG A 17 -6.98 -41.60 -22.50
CA ARG A 17 -8.26 -41.01 -22.05
C ARG A 17 -8.06 -39.50 -21.94
N PRO A 18 -8.89 -38.68 -22.60
CA PRO A 18 -8.85 -37.24 -22.40
C PRO A 18 -9.27 -36.98 -20.95
N ARG A 19 -8.33 -36.62 -20.07
CA ARG A 19 -8.67 -35.95 -18.82
C ARG A 19 -8.86 -34.47 -19.11
N ILE A 20 -9.86 -34.16 -19.93
CA ILE A 20 -10.66 -32.98 -19.66
C ILE A 20 -11.28 -33.29 -18.30
N THR A 21 -10.95 -32.52 -17.27
CA THR A 21 -11.57 -32.64 -15.95
C THR A 21 -13.01 -32.14 -15.99
N THR A 22 -13.87 -32.83 -16.72
CA THR A 22 -15.31 -32.84 -16.47
C THR A 22 -15.57 -34.08 -15.59
N ASN A 23 -16.16 -33.87 -14.41
CA ASN A 23 -16.63 -34.92 -13.48
C ASN A 23 -15.60 -35.74 -12.68
N ARG A 24 -14.77 -35.09 -11.86
CA ARG A 24 -14.33 -35.68 -10.58
C ARG A 24 -14.95 -34.87 -9.43
N GLU A 25 -15.54 -35.59 -8.47
CA GLU A 25 -16.15 -35.07 -7.25
C GLU A 25 -15.37 -33.88 -6.68
N ARG A 26 -16.08 -32.77 -6.45
CA ARG A 26 -15.58 -31.56 -5.80
C ARG A 26 -15.12 -31.91 -4.37
N ARG A 27 -13.86 -32.34 -4.22
CA ARG A 27 -13.11 -32.03 -3.01
C ARG A 27 -12.87 -30.53 -3.05
N SER A 28 -13.44 -29.81 -2.09
CA SER A 28 -13.21 -28.38 -1.88
C SER A 28 -11.71 -28.13 -1.72
N LYS A 29 -11.01 -27.80 -2.81
CA LYS A 29 -9.69 -27.18 -2.71
C LYS A 29 -9.87 -25.87 -1.92
N PRO A 30 -9.01 -25.57 -0.95
CA PRO A 30 -9.03 -24.28 -0.26
C PRO A 30 -8.92 -23.15 -1.29
N LEU A 31 -9.60 -22.04 -1.03
CA LEU A 31 -9.51 -20.82 -1.85
C LEU A 31 -8.05 -20.38 -1.92
N LEU A 32 -7.59 -20.08 -3.13
CA LEU A 32 -6.25 -19.51 -3.35
C LEU A 32 -6.20 -18.13 -2.70
N SER A 33 -5.22 -17.91 -1.83
CA SER A 33 -4.94 -16.60 -1.22
C SER A 33 -3.48 -16.26 -1.50
N PRO A 34 -3.19 -15.06 -2.02
CA PRO A 34 -1.81 -14.66 -2.26
C PRO A 34 -1.06 -14.47 -0.93
N GLY A 35 0.23 -14.79 -0.91
CA GLY A 35 1.15 -14.39 0.14
C GLY A 35 1.42 -12.87 0.14
N PRO A 36 2.20 -12.35 1.12
CA PRO A 36 2.41 -10.92 1.32
C PRO A 36 2.91 -10.16 0.10
N ASP A 37 3.81 -10.75 -0.68
CA ASP A 37 4.44 -10.18 -1.87
C ASP A 37 3.81 -10.69 -3.19
N GLU A 38 2.65 -11.34 -3.12
CA GLU A 38 1.99 -11.97 -4.26
C GLU A 38 0.68 -11.28 -4.65
N VAL A 39 0.28 -11.46 -5.89
CA VAL A 39 -1.06 -11.13 -6.37
C VAL A 39 -1.78 -12.37 -6.83
N LEU A 40 -3.10 -12.37 -6.63
CA LEU A 40 -4.03 -13.33 -7.22
C LEU A 40 -4.71 -12.66 -8.41
N VAL A 41 -4.53 -13.26 -9.58
CA VAL A 41 -5.05 -12.76 -10.85
C VAL A 41 -6.16 -13.68 -11.35
N ASN A 42 -7.31 -13.09 -11.68
CA ASN A 42 -8.37 -13.73 -12.43
C ASN A 42 -8.03 -13.64 -13.92
N LEU A 43 -7.71 -14.78 -14.53
CA LEU A 43 -7.22 -14.83 -15.89
C LEU A 43 -8.38 -14.72 -16.89
N ASN A 44 -8.22 -13.86 -17.88
CA ASN A 44 -9.16 -13.69 -18.99
C ASN A 44 -8.70 -14.47 -20.22
N PHE A 45 -7.40 -14.37 -20.54
CA PHE A 45 -6.80 -15.01 -21.69
C PHE A 45 -5.43 -15.59 -21.34
N SER A 46 -4.96 -16.56 -22.12
CA SER A 46 -3.58 -17.03 -22.10
C SER A 46 -3.13 -17.29 -23.53
N GLY A 47 -1.97 -16.78 -23.91
CA GLY A 47 -1.36 -17.20 -25.18
C GLY A 47 -1.04 -18.69 -25.19
N LEU A 48 -0.82 -19.23 -26.40
CA LEU A 48 -0.40 -20.60 -26.63
C LEU A 48 0.96 -20.69 -27.36
N CYS A 49 2.04 -20.69 -26.59
CA CYS A 49 3.41 -20.81 -27.09
C CYS A 49 3.80 -22.27 -27.42
N HIS A 50 4.71 -22.45 -28.39
CA HIS A 50 5.26 -23.76 -28.79
C HIS A 50 5.98 -24.51 -27.65
N SER A 51 6.48 -23.82 -26.63
CA SER A 51 7.01 -24.44 -25.41
C SER A 51 5.96 -25.31 -24.68
N THR A 52 4.67 -24.93 -24.76
CA THR A 52 3.53 -25.73 -24.27
C THR A 52 3.36 -27.02 -25.09
N LEU A 53 3.58 -26.97 -26.40
CA LEU A 53 3.55 -28.16 -27.26
C LEU A 53 4.68 -29.13 -26.91
N HIS A 54 5.89 -28.61 -26.63
CA HIS A 54 7.01 -29.43 -26.15
C HIS A 54 6.71 -30.10 -24.81
N GLN A 55 6.04 -29.41 -23.87
CA GLN A 55 5.57 -30.00 -22.61
C GLN A 55 4.53 -31.10 -22.84
N TRP A 56 3.57 -30.87 -23.74
CA TRP A 56 2.52 -31.83 -24.06
C TRP A 56 3.07 -33.12 -24.70
N ARG A 57 4.14 -33.01 -25.50
CA ARG A 57 4.88 -34.17 -26.05
C ARG A 57 5.72 -34.93 -25.01
N GLY A 58 5.83 -34.43 -23.78
CA GLY A 58 6.61 -35.06 -22.71
C GLY A 58 8.12 -34.82 -22.79
N ASN A 59 8.57 -33.83 -23.56
CA ASN A 59 10.00 -33.57 -23.80
C ASN A 59 10.67 -32.70 -22.72
N SER A 60 10.02 -32.46 -21.57
CA SER A 60 10.52 -31.56 -20.52
C SER A 60 10.83 -32.32 -19.23
N VAL A 61 12.09 -32.20 -18.78
CA VAL A 61 12.65 -32.94 -17.62
C VAL A 61 12.38 -32.24 -16.27
N THR A 62 11.81 -31.03 -16.28
CA THR A 62 11.70 -30.14 -15.10
C THR A 62 10.28 -29.93 -14.57
N ARG A 63 9.27 -30.61 -15.14
CA ARG A 63 7.86 -30.40 -14.80
C ARG A 63 7.45 -31.07 -13.49
N LYS A 64 6.80 -30.33 -12.60
CA LYS A 64 6.13 -30.87 -11.41
C LYS A 64 4.94 -31.75 -11.80
N ARG A 65 4.81 -32.95 -11.21
CA ARG A 65 3.61 -33.80 -11.39
C ARG A 65 2.35 -33.03 -10.97
N HIS A 66 1.32 -33.03 -11.83
CA HIS A 66 0.00 -32.42 -11.60
C HIS A 66 -0.06 -30.87 -11.61
N CYS A 67 0.84 -30.21 -12.33
CA CYS A 67 0.81 -28.75 -12.56
C CYS A 67 -0.20 -28.34 -13.65
N VAL A 68 -0.91 -27.22 -13.47
CA VAL A 68 -1.66 -26.54 -14.55
C VAL A 68 -0.66 -26.01 -15.59
N ASP A 69 -0.96 -26.14 -16.89
CA ASP A 69 -0.08 -25.71 -17.99
C ASP A 69 -0.33 -24.23 -18.38
N GLY A 70 0.50 -23.67 -19.26
CA GLY A 70 0.43 -22.26 -19.72
C GLY A 70 1.30 -21.30 -18.90
N HIS A 71 1.83 -20.25 -19.54
CA HIS A 71 2.81 -19.32 -18.93
C HIS A 71 2.78 -17.88 -19.47
N GLU A 72 1.70 -17.52 -20.18
CA GLU A 72 1.55 -16.21 -20.82
C GLU A 72 0.10 -15.72 -20.69
N GLY A 73 -0.29 -15.48 -19.44
CA GLY A 73 -1.66 -15.14 -19.07
C GLY A 73 -1.89 -13.64 -19.02
N THR A 74 -3.10 -13.19 -19.34
CA THR A 74 -3.56 -11.82 -19.08
C THR A 74 -4.86 -11.85 -18.30
N GLY A 75 -5.00 -10.95 -17.35
CA GLY A 75 -6.14 -10.96 -16.45
C GLY A 75 -6.25 -9.72 -15.59
N VAL A 76 -7.13 -9.80 -14.59
CA VAL A 76 -7.38 -8.72 -13.64
C VAL A 76 -6.97 -9.18 -12.24
N VAL A 77 -6.23 -8.33 -11.52
CA VAL A 77 -5.87 -8.58 -10.12
C VAL A 77 -7.14 -8.58 -9.27
N ILE A 78 -7.39 -9.64 -8.51
CA ILE A 78 -8.57 -9.77 -7.65
C ILE A 78 -8.24 -9.84 -6.15
N ALA A 79 -6.98 -10.11 -5.81
CA ALA A 79 -6.44 -9.93 -4.47
C ALA A 79 -4.94 -9.65 -4.56
N ALA A 80 -4.40 -8.94 -3.59
CA ALA A 80 -2.98 -8.66 -3.46
C ALA A 80 -2.57 -8.87 -1.99
N GLY A 81 -1.35 -9.35 -1.80
CA GLY A 81 -0.71 -9.37 -0.50
C GLY A 81 -0.43 -7.96 0.01
N ASN A 82 -0.19 -7.85 1.30
CA ASN A 82 0.00 -6.58 2.00
C ASN A 82 1.37 -5.92 1.77
N GLU A 83 2.32 -6.60 1.12
CA GLU A 83 3.62 -6.06 0.68
C GLU A 83 3.62 -5.69 -0.81
N VAL A 84 2.49 -5.85 -1.51
CA VAL A 84 2.32 -5.43 -2.90
C VAL A 84 1.86 -3.98 -2.96
N GLU A 85 2.66 -3.11 -3.58
CA GLU A 85 2.42 -1.66 -3.59
C GLU A 85 2.22 -1.10 -4.99
N ASP A 86 2.89 -1.65 -6.00
CA ASP A 86 2.91 -1.14 -7.37
C ASP A 86 1.87 -1.78 -8.31
N ILE A 87 1.06 -2.72 -7.79
CA ILE A 87 -0.02 -3.41 -8.48
C ILE A 87 -1.26 -3.39 -7.60
N LYS A 88 -2.38 -2.87 -8.11
CA LYS A 88 -3.63 -2.71 -7.36
C LYS A 88 -4.68 -3.74 -7.77
N ILE A 89 -5.60 -4.04 -6.85
CA ILE A 89 -6.80 -4.83 -7.18
C ILE A 89 -7.59 -4.09 -8.27
N GLY A 90 -7.99 -4.80 -9.31
CA GLY A 90 -8.65 -4.25 -10.50
C GLY A 90 -7.71 -3.83 -11.63
N ASP A 91 -6.38 -3.91 -11.44
CA ASP A 91 -5.43 -3.66 -12.52
C ASP A 91 -5.42 -4.80 -13.53
N HIS A 92 -5.27 -4.42 -14.80
CA HIS A 92 -5.00 -5.37 -15.87
C HIS A 92 -3.52 -5.74 -15.80
N VAL A 93 -3.25 -7.05 -15.79
CA VAL A 93 -1.90 -7.55 -15.62
C VAL A 93 -1.62 -8.78 -16.48
N GLY A 94 -0.33 -8.98 -16.77
CA GLY A 94 0.20 -10.15 -17.45
C GLY A 94 0.98 -11.06 -16.49
N ILE A 95 0.76 -12.36 -16.58
CA ILE A 95 1.55 -13.39 -15.92
C ILE A 95 2.57 -13.93 -16.91
N GLN A 96 3.85 -13.72 -16.60
CA GLN A 96 4.98 -14.14 -17.43
C GLN A 96 5.57 -15.49 -16.99
N TRP A 97 6.64 -15.89 -17.69
CA TRP A 97 7.39 -17.12 -17.43
C TRP A 97 7.95 -17.22 -16.02
N ILE A 98 8.62 -16.16 -15.54
CA ILE A 98 9.15 -16.09 -14.18
C ILE A 98 8.00 -15.71 -13.24
N ASN A 99 7.62 -16.62 -12.35
CA ASN A 99 6.54 -16.41 -11.38
C ASN A 99 7.04 -15.80 -10.08
N ARG A 100 8.24 -16.23 -9.63
CA ARG A 100 8.86 -15.83 -8.36
C ARG A 100 10.37 -16.03 -8.41
N THR A 101 11.10 -15.14 -7.73
CA THR A 101 12.55 -15.29 -7.42
C THR A 101 12.82 -15.04 -5.93
N CYS A 102 14.09 -15.03 -5.49
CA CYS A 102 14.43 -14.93 -4.06
C CYS A 102 14.67 -13.50 -3.54
N GLY A 103 14.84 -12.53 -4.43
CA GLY A 103 15.11 -11.11 -4.14
C GLY A 103 16.52 -10.79 -3.65
N VAL A 104 17.39 -11.78 -3.42
CA VAL A 104 18.65 -11.59 -2.67
C VAL A 104 19.91 -12.16 -3.33
N CYS A 105 19.77 -13.03 -4.34
CA CYS A 105 20.93 -13.61 -5.02
C CYS A 105 21.55 -12.61 -6.01
N ASP A 106 22.79 -12.86 -6.43
CA ASP A 106 23.49 -11.93 -7.32
C ASP A 106 22.85 -11.81 -8.71
N ALA A 107 22.10 -12.83 -9.14
CA ALA A 107 21.29 -12.78 -10.35
C ALA A 107 20.11 -11.80 -10.19
N ASP A 108 19.37 -11.88 -9.08
CA ASP A 108 18.27 -10.95 -8.76
C ASP A 108 18.77 -9.52 -8.58
N LYS A 109 19.94 -9.30 -7.98
CA LYS A 109 20.56 -7.95 -7.87
C LYS A 109 20.94 -7.35 -9.22
N GLN A 110 21.20 -8.19 -10.22
CA GLN A 110 21.52 -7.79 -11.58
C GLN A 110 20.31 -7.82 -12.52
N SER A 111 19.12 -8.09 -11.98
CA SER A 111 17.88 -8.31 -12.74
C SER A 111 17.97 -9.45 -13.77
N ASP A 112 18.88 -10.41 -13.57
CA ASP A 112 19.00 -11.64 -14.36
C ASP A 112 18.17 -12.77 -13.71
N PHE A 113 16.87 -12.56 -13.64
CA PHE A 113 15.94 -13.43 -12.90
C PHE A 113 15.91 -14.88 -13.40
N VAL A 114 16.28 -15.12 -14.66
CA VAL A 114 16.36 -16.45 -15.27
C VAL A 114 17.49 -17.28 -14.66
N SER A 115 18.57 -16.61 -14.24
CA SER A 115 19.73 -17.24 -13.59
C SER A 115 19.56 -17.41 -12.08
N CYS A 116 18.41 -17.01 -11.51
CA CYS A 116 18.14 -17.18 -10.09
C CYS A 116 18.01 -18.69 -9.74
N PRO A 117 18.82 -19.22 -8.80
CA PRO A 117 18.76 -20.63 -8.43
C PRO A 117 17.46 -21.03 -7.73
N HIS A 118 16.68 -20.04 -7.30
CA HIS A 118 15.38 -20.22 -6.62
C HIS A 118 14.19 -19.81 -7.49
N ALA A 119 14.42 -19.53 -8.79
CA ALA A 119 13.35 -19.15 -9.70
C ALA A 119 12.24 -20.22 -9.74
N ARG A 120 10.99 -19.76 -9.67
CA ARG A 120 9.80 -20.56 -9.95
C ARG A 120 9.20 -20.11 -11.26
N MET A 121 9.00 -21.06 -12.16
CA MET A 121 8.47 -20.85 -13.51
C MET A 121 6.99 -21.24 -13.58
N THR A 122 6.17 -20.33 -14.10
CA THR A 122 4.73 -20.48 -14.35
C THR A 122 4.49 -21.63 -15.32
N GLY A 123 3.62 -22.59 -14.98
CA GLY A 123 3.32 -23.74 -15.84
C GLY A 123 4.38 -24.85 -15.86
N TYR A 124 5.47 -24.71 -15.10
CA TYR A 124 6.54 -25.73 -15.00
C TYR A 124 6.73 -26.19 -13.56
N SER A 125 7.03 -25.26 -12.66
CA SER A 125 7.33 -25.52 -11.24
C SER A 125 6.20 -25.10 -10.30
N VAL A 126 5.34 -24.19 -10.76
CA VAL A 126 4.11 -23.70 -10.12
C VAL A 126 2.99 -23.69 -11.14
N ASP A 127 1.73 -23.66 -10.68
CA ASP A 127 0.55 -23.74 -11.55
C ASP A 127 0.56 -22.63 -12.62
N GLY A 128 0.23 -23.03 -13.84
CA GLY A 128 0.22 -22.19 -15.04
C GLY A 128 -1.07 -21.42 -15.27
N THR A 129 -1.19 -20.87 -16.48
CA THR A 129 -2.23 -19.89 -16.86
C THR A 129 -3.45 -20.50 -17.57
N PHE A 130 -3.49 -21.82 -17.81
CA PHE A 130 -4.69 -22.51 -18.31
C PHE A 130 -5.67 -22.85 -17.19
N GLY A 131 -6.01 -21.85 -16.39
CA GLY A 131 -6.95 -21.94 -15.27
C GLY A 131 -7.62 -20.59 -15.01
N GLU A 132 -8.66 -20.60 -14.17
CA GLU A 132 -9.42 -19.39 -13.83
C GLU A 132 -8.58 -18.38 -13.02
N TYR A 133 -7.67 -18.88 -12.17
CA TYR A 133 -6.88 -18.05 -11.26
C TYR A 133 -5.41 -18.47 -11.26
N CYS A 134 -4.53 -17.49 -11.11
CA CYS A 134 -3.09 -17.69 -10.96
C CYS A 134 -2.53 -16.78 -9.86
N ILE A 135 -1.58 -17.29 -9.07
CA ILE A 135 -0.81 -16.52 -8.10
C ILE A 135 0.58 -16.26 -8.70
N SER A 136 1.07 -15.04 -8.55
CA SER A 136 2.43 -14.67 -8.95
C SER A 136 2.99 -13.63 -7.99
N GLN A 137 4.31 -13.64 -7.78
CA GLN A 137 4.99 -12.59 -7.03
C GLN A 137 4.83 -11.25 -7.78
N ALA A 138 4.43 -10.19 -7.08
CA ALA A 138 3.98 -8.94 -7.69
C ALA A 138 5.07 -8.25 -8.53
N CYS A 139 6.33 -8.31 -8.10
CA CYS A 139 7.45 -7.73 -8.84
C CYS A 139 7.67 -8.38 -10.22
N HIS A 140 7.18 -9.60 -10.42
CA HIS A 140 7.25 -10.30 -11.71
C HIS A 140 5.97 -10.17 -12.54
N VAL A 141 4.89 -9.58 -12.01
CA VAL A 141 3.64 -9.40 -12.77
C VAL A 141 3.73 -8.17 -13.67
N VAL A 142 3.43 -8.36 -14.95
CA VAL A 142 3.51 -7.34 -16.01
C VAL A 142 2.33 -6.38 -15.89
N ARG A 143 2.58 -5.07 -15.83
CA ARG A 143 1.49 -4.07 -15.74
C ARG A 143 0.95 -3.76 -17.13
N LEU A 144 -0.37 -3.85 -17.29
CA LEU A 144 -1.04 -3.59 -18.56
C LEU A 144 -1.96 -2.37 -18.43
N PRO A 145 -1.82 -1.34 -19.27
CA PRO A 145 -2.80 -0.26 -19.35
C PRO A 145 -4.21 -0.82 -19.66
N LYS A 146 -5.24 -0.28 -18.98
CA LYS A 146 -6.62 -0.79 -19.09
C LYS A 146 -7.19 -0.74 -20.52
N GLN A 147 -6.69 0.18 -21.33
CA GLN A 147 -7.07 0.31 -22.75
C GLN A 147 -6.50 -0.78 -23.65
N PHE A 148 -5.56 -1.62 -23.19
CA PHE A 148 -4.97 -2.65 -24.03
C PHE A 148 -5.85 -3.91 -24.09
N PRO A 149 -6.15 -4.42 -25.30
CA PRO A 149 -6.91 -5.64 -25.49
C PRO A 149 -6.11 -6.84 -24.98
N LEU A 150 -6.60 -7.46 -23.90
CA LEU A 150 -5.89 -8.51 -23.15
C LEU A 150 -5.63 -9.79 -23.96
N ASP A 151 -6.51 -10.10 -24.90
CA ASP A 151 -6.37 -11.20 -25.85
C ASP A 151 -5.21 -10.97 -26.84
N ILE A 152 -5.05 -9.76 -27.35
CA ILE A 152 -3.97 -9.41 -28.28
C ILE A 152 -2.62 -9.31 -27.56
N VAL A 153 -2.61 -8.86 -26.31
CA VAL A 153 -1.39 -8.71 -25.52
C VAL A 153 -0.87 -10.04 -24.97
N ALA A 154 -1.72 -11.03 -24.73
CA ALA A 154 -1.31 -12.29 -24.09
C ALA A 154 -0.11 -12.97 -24.80
N PRO A 155 -0.09 -13.15 -26.14
CA PRO A 155 1.07 -13.69 -26.83
C PRO A 155 2.33 -12.82 -26.76
N ILE A 156 2.20 -11.51 -26.54
CA ILE A 156 3.35 -10.59 -26.47
C ILE A 156 4.16 -10.84 -25.19
N ILE A 157 3.53 -11.35 -24.13
CA ILE A 157 4.20 -11.65 -22.85
C ILE A 157 5.31 -12.69 -23.04
N CYS A 158 5.13 -13.70 -23.90
CA CYS A 158 6.18 -14.67 -24.21
C CYS A 158 6.80 -14.41 -25.60
N VAL A 159 6.03 -14.61 -26.67
CA VAL A 159 6.54 -14.57 -28.05
C VAL A 159 7.07 -13.18 -28.39
N GLY A 160 6.29 -12.14 -28.10
CA GLY A 160 6.69 -10.75 -28.39
C GLY A 160 7.95 -10.33 -27.64
N THR A 161 8.03 -10.64 -26.35
CA THR A 161 9.21 -10.36 -25.53
C THR A 161 10.44 -11.11 -26.02
N THR A 162 10.28 -12.37 -26.43
CA THR A 162 11.38 -13.16 -27.03
C THR A 162 11.92 -12.49 -28.30
N CYS A 163 11.04 -12.02 -29.18
CA CYS A 163 11.42 -11.27 -30.39
C CYS A 163 12.11 -9.95 -30.06
N PHE A 164 11.56 -9.19 -29.12
CA PHE A 164 12.10 -7.90 -28.68
C PHE A 164 13.52 -8.05 -28.12
N ARG A 165 13.73 -9.03 -27.23
CA ARG A 165 15.04 -9.38 -26.66
C ARG A 165 16.03 -9.86 -27.71
N ALA A 166 15.59 -10.64 -28.70
CA ALA A 166 16.48 -11.10 -29.77
C ALA A 166 17.09 -9.95 -30.57
N VAL A 167 16.30 -8.89 -30.81
CA VAL A 167 16.79 -7.67 -31.45
C VAL A 167 17.72 -6.89 -30.51
N GLU A 168 17.55 -6.95 -29.18
CA GLU A 168 18.52 -6.34 -28.24
C GLU A 168 19.85 -7.07 -28.27
N GLU A 169 19.81 -8.40 -28.16
CA GLU A 169 21.01 -9.23 -28.12
C GLU A 169 21.83 -9.11 -29.41
N SER A 170 21.16 -8.82 -30.53
CA SER A 170 21.82 -8.60 -31.82
C SER A 170 22.78 -7.40 -31.78
N GLY A 171 22.57 -6.45 -30.86
CA GLY A 171 23.38 -5.22 -30.74
C GLY A 171 23.24 -4.27 -31.92
N ALA A 172 22.24 -4.49 -32.79
CA ALA A 172 22.03 -3.70 -33.99
C ALA A 172 21.65 -2.27 -33.63
N GLN A 173 22.27 -1.30 -34.30
CA GLN A 173 22.01 0.12 -34.13
C GLN A 173 21.00 0.60 -35.18
N PRO A 174 20.37 1.77 -35.00
CA PRO A 174 19.58 2.39 -36.06
C PRO A 174 20.39 2.48 -37.36
N GLY A 175 19.80 2.03 -38.47
CA GLY A 175 20.46 1.92 -39.78
C GLY A 175 21.18 0.60 -40.07
N SER A 176 21.47 -0.23 -39.06
CA SER A 176 22.03 -1.57 -39.25
C SER A 176 21.08 -2.46 -40.07
N LEU A 177 21.64 -3.33 -40.91
CA LEU A 177 20.90 -4.37 -41.63
C LEU A 177 20.81 -5.63 -40.77
N VAL A 178 19.59 -6.01 -40.39
CA VAL A 178 19.29 -7.21 -39.59
C VAL A 178 18.60 -8.24 -40.47
N ALA A 179 19.23 -9.40 -40.63
CA ALA A 179 18.62 -10.57 -41.28
C ALA A 179 17.80 -11.36 -40.25
N VAL A 180 16.52 -11.63 -40.54
CA VAL A 180 15.64 -12.48 -39.73
C VAL A 180 15.35 -13.74 -40.54
N ALA A 181 15.86 -14.88 -40.09
CA ALA A 181 15.77 -16.14 -40.81
C ALA A 181 14.87 -17.15 -40.08
N GLY A 182 13.84 -17.64 -40.76
CA GLY A 182 12.90 -18.61 -40.18
C GLY A 182 11.65 -18.84 -41.04
N PRO A 183 10.85 -19.87 -40.70
CA PRO A 183 9.57 -20.12 -41.36
C PRO A 183 8.60 -18.94 -41.15
N PRO A 184 7.60 -18.77 -42.03
CA PRO A 184 6.56 -17.75 -41.82
C PRO A 184 5.77 -18.05 -40.55
N GLY A 185 5.59 -17.05 -39.67
CA GLY A 185 4.89 -17.20 -38.40
C GLY A 185 5.11 -16.03 -37.45
N GLY A 186 4.43 -16.04 -36.29
CA GLY A 186 4.40 -14.93 -35.34
C GLY A 186 5.78 -14.48 -34.86
N LEU A 187 6.69 -15.42 -34.56
CA LEU A 187 8.07 -15.10 -34.15
C LEU A 187 8.83 -14.34 -35.25
N THR A 188 8.75 -14.80 -36.50
CA THR A 188 9.47 -14.19 -37.63
C THR A 188 8.92 -12.81 -37.95
N THR A 189 7.60 -12.66 -38.01
CA THR A 189 6.95 -11.39 -38.33
C THR A 189 7.11 -10.35 -37.21
N LEU A 190 7.00 -10.73 -35.93
CA LEU A 190 7.23 -9.83 -34.80
C LEU A 190 8.70 -9.41 -34.72
N THR A 191 9.66 -10.31 -34.93
CA THR A 191 11.09 -9.96 -34.93
C THR A 191 11.41 -8.92 -36.01
N CYS A 192 10.88 -9.09 -37.23
CA CYS A 192 11.02 -8.07 -38.28
C CYS A 192 10.44 -6.71 -37.86
N GLN A 193 9.26 -6.70 -37.24
CA GLN A 193 8.60 -5.46 -36.82
C GLN A 193 9.34 -4.77 -35.67
N TYR A 194 9.84 -5.52 -34.68
CA TYR A 194 10.67 -4.97 -33.59
C TYR A 194 12.00 -4.41 -34.10
N ALA A 195 12.67 -5.10 -35.04
CA ALA A 195 13.89 -4.58 -35.67
C ALA A 195 13.63 -3.25 -36.41
N LYS A 196 12.52 -3.17 -37.16
CA LYS A 196 12.11 -1.93 -37.81
C LYS A 196 11.76 -0.81 -36.83
N ALA A 197 11.05 -1.12 -35.74
CA ALA A 197 10.69 -0.15 -34.71
C ALA A 197 11.93 0.48 -34.05
N ARG A 198 13.06 -0.24 -34.02
CA ARG A 198 14.37 0.27 -33.59
C ARG A 198 15.15 1.02 -34.66
N GLY A 199 14.55 1.26 -35.83
CA GLY A 199 15.19 1.95 -36.94
C GLY A 199 16.19 1.09 -37.72
N CYS A 200 16.19 -0.24 -37.54
CA CYS A 200 17.01 -1.12 -38.35
C CYS A 200 16.38 -1.36 -39.73
N ARG A 201 17.24 -1.61 -40.71
CA ARG A 201 16.86 -2.13 -42.02
C ARG A 201 16.73 -3.64 -41.88
N VAL A 202 15.68 -4.23 -42.47
CA VAL A 202 15.38 -5.65 -42.24
C VAL A 202 15.45 -6.42 -43.55
N LEU A 203 16.10 -7.58 -43.48
CA LEU A 203 16.10 -8.63 -44.48
C LEU A 203 15.35 -9.84 -43.92
N ALA A 204 14.18 -10.17 -44.46
CA ALA A 204 13.49 -11.41 -44.13
C ALA A 204 14.00 -12.56 -45.03
N VAL A 205 14.53 -13.61 -44.41
CA VAL A 205 14.93 -14.85 -45.08
C VAL A 205 13.92 -15.93 -44.66
N SER A 206 12.90 -16.13 -45.50
CA SER A 206 11.77 -17.02 -45.19
C SER A 206 11.37 -17.82 -46.44
N THR A 207 10.22 -18.48 -46.42
CA THR A 207 9.70 -19.19 -47.61
C THR A 207 8.17 -19.10 -47.69
N GLY A 208 7.61 -19.38 -48.86
CA GLY A 208 6.16 -19.52 -49.10
C GLY A 208 5.64 -18.61 -50.21
N ASP A 209 4.65 -19.10 -50.97
CA ASP A 209 4.18 -18.50 -52.23
C ASP A 209 3.70 -17.04 -52.11
N ASP A 210 3.20 -16.63 -50.94
CA ASP A 210 2.72 -15.27 -50.64
C ASP A 210 3.62 -14.48 -49.65
N SER A 211 4.69 -15.09 -49.15
CA SER A 211 5.54 -14.50 -48.08
C SER A 211 6.20 -13.19 -48.52
N GLY A 212 6.59 -13.07 -49.80
CA GLY A 212 7.14 -11.83 -50.34
C GLY A 212 6.17 -10.64 -50.25
N LEU A 213 4.85 -10.87 -50.43
CA LEU A 213 3.82 -9.84 -50.29
C LEU A 213 3.61 -9.48 -48.81
N LEU A 214 3.59 -10.46 -47.92
CA LEU A 214 3.51 -10.25 -46.47
C LEU A 214 4.67 -9.37 -45.97
N TYR A 215 5.92 -9.80 -46.20
CA TYR A 215 7.08 -9.08 -45.69
C TYR A 215 7.25 -7.71 -46.36
N LYS A 216 7.20 -7.61 -47.68
CA LYS A 216 7.44 -6.34 -48.39
C LYS A 216 6.25 -5.37 -48.34
N LYS A 217 5.02 -5.84 -48.57
CA LYS A 217 3.85 -4.94 -48.66
C LYS A 217 3.15 -4.72 -47.32
N ARG A 218 3.00 -5.76 -46.50
CA ARG A 218 2.27 -5.66 -45.22
C ARG A 218 3.16 -5.16 -44.10
N LEU A 219 4.35 -5.76 -43.93
CA LEU A 219 5.28 -5.40 -42.87
C LEU A 219 6.25 -4.28 -43.26
N GLY A 220 6.38 -3.99 -44.56
CA GLY A 220 7.28 -2.97 -45.09
C GLY A 220 8.76 -3.31 -44.88
N VAL A 221 9.13 -4.58 -44.89
CA VAL A 221 10.51 -5.05 -44.84
C VAL A 221 11.22 -4.69 -46.15
N GLU A 222 12.45 -4.20 -46.05
CA GLU A 222 13.20 -3.67 -47.20
C GLU A 222 13.64 -4.78 -48.16
N TYR A 223 14.11 -5.90 -47.60
CA TYR A 223 14.60 -7.04 -48.38
C TYR A 223 13.91 -8.34 -47.99
N TYR A 224 13.61 -9.18 -48.99
CA TYR A 224 13.04 -10.51 -48.79
C TYR A 224 13.76 -11.48 -49.72
N ILE A 225 14.23 -12.60 -49.18
CA ILE A 225 14.79 -13.72 -49.93
C ILE A 225 14.01 -14.98 -49.56
N ASP A 226 13.58 -15.71 -50.59
CA ASP A 226 13.00 -17.04 -50.43
C ASP A 226 14.11 -18.10 -50.46
N TYR A 227 14.37 -18.73 -49.32
CA TYR A 227 15.47 -19.70 -49.22
C TYR A 227 15.21 -21.00 -49.99
N ASN A 228 13.96 -21.31 -50.39
CA ASN A 228 13.66 -22.48 -51.23
C ASN A 228 13.91 -22.22 -52.72
N CYS A 229 13.96 -20.94 -53.13
CA CYS A 229 14.18 -20.53 -54.52
C CYS A 229 15.62 -20.05 -54.77
N SER A 230 16.43 -19.90 -53.72
CA SER A 230 17.81 -19.43 -53.81
C SER A 230 18.78 -20.56 -54.16
N ALA A 231 19.64 -20.33 -55.16
CA ALA A 231 20.71 -21.28 -55.52
C ALA A 231 21.94 -21.14 -54.61
N ASP A 232 22.19 -19.93 -54.10
CA ASP A 232 23.26 -19.62 -53.14
C ASP A 232 22.81 -18.48 -52.20
N ILE A 233 22.22 -18.87 -51.07
CA ILE A 233 21.68 -17.94 -50.08
C ILE A 233 22.75 -17.02 -49.49
N VAL A 234 24.01 -17.47 -49.42
CA VAL A 234 25.10 -16.69 -48.83
C VAL A 234 25.49 -15.56 -49.76
N ALA A 235 25.65 -15.86 -51.05
CA ALA A 235 25.96 -14.85 -52.07
C ALA A 235 24.82 -13.83 -52.23
N GLU A 236 23.56 -14.27 -52.22
CA GLU A 236 22.41 -13.37 -52.33
C GLU A 236 22.28 -12.42 -51.13
N VAL A 237 22.46 -12.93 -49.90
CA VAL A 237 22.42 -12.09 -48.69
C VAL A 237 23.57 -11.07 -48.70
N GLN A 238 24.78 -11.48 -49.09
CA GLN A 238 25.93 -10.56 -49.17
C GLN A 238 25.78 -9.52 -50.29
N GLY A 239 25.11 -9.87 -51.40
CA GLY A 239 24.87 -8.98 -52.53
C GLY A 239 24.01 -7.74 -52.21
N ILE A 240 23.25 -7.76 -51.10
CA ILE A 240 22.37 -6.64 -50.70
C ILE A 240 23.17 -5.39 -50.33
N ASN A 241 24.30 -5.53 -49.63
CA ASN A 241 25.11 -4.41 -49.15
C ASN A 241 26.63 -4.62 -49.33
N GLY A 242 27.05 -5.69 -50.01
CA GLY A 242 28.43 -6.06 -50.31
C GLY A 242 29.17 -6.83 -49.20
N ASN A 243 28.80 -6.64 -47.92
CA ASN A 243 29.54 -7.21 -46.78
C ASN A 243 28.72 -8.19 -45.92
N GLY A 244 27.40 -8.23 -46.12
CA GLY A 244 26.47 -8.98 -45.28
C GLY A 244 25.77 -8.14 -44.20
N PRO A 245 24.74 -8.67 -43.54
CA PRO A 245 24.03 -7.99 -42.47
C PRO A 245 24.90 -7.80 -41.22
N ASP A 246 24.61 -6.75 -40.44
CA ASP A 246 25.22 -6.47 -39.15
C ASP A 246 24.86 -7.52 -38.10
N ALA A 247 23.63 -8.04 -38.18
CA ALA A 247 23.20 -9.15 -37.35
C ALA A 247 22.25 -10.10 -38.08
N ALA A 248 22.24 -11.37 -37.66
CA ALA A 248 21.33 -12.39 -38.14
C ALA A 248 20.59 -13.04 -36.95
N ILE A 249 19.27 -12.95 -36.92
CA ILE A 249 18.41 -13.56 -35.90
C ILE A 249 17.77 -14.82 -36.50
N LEU A 250 18.04 -15.96 -35.88
CA LEU A 250 17.59 -17.29 -36.33
C LEU A 250 16.42 -17.74 -35.46
N ILE A 251 15.22 -17.77 -36.04
CA ILE A 251 13.99 -18.18 -35.35
C ILE A 251 13.99 -19.68 -35.09
N GLU A 252 14.49 -20.47 -36.05
CA GLU A 252 14.73 -21.89 -35.87
C GLU A 252 16.22 -22.16 -35.62
N GLY A 253 16.52 -22.94 -34.59
CA GLY A 253 17.89 -23.33 -34.23
C GLY A 253 18.44 -24.46 -35.10
N SER A 254 18.31 -24.43 -36.42
CA SER A 254 18.84 -25.51 -37.26
C SER A 254 20.33 -25.31 -37.58
N GLY A 255 21.09 -26.41 -37.68
CA GLY A 255 22.53 -26.34 -37.98
C GLY A 255 22.84 -25.74 -39.37
N ALA A 256 21.92 -25.91 -40.32
CA ALA A 256 22.04 -25.33 -41.66
C ALA A 256 21.91 -23.80 -41.64
N LEU A 257 20.91 -23.27 -40.92
CA LEU A 257 20.72 -21.82 -40.78
C LEU A 257 21.88 -21.17 -40.02
N LEU A 258 22.34 -21.79 -38.93
CA LEU A 258 23.50 -21.30 -38.17
C LEU A 258 24.77 -21.25 -39.03
N LYS A 259 25.03 -22.31 -39.80
CA LYS A 259 26.17 -22.37 -40.72
C LYS A 259 26.07 -21.29 -41.80
N GLY A 260 24.90 -21.11 -42.42
CA GLY A 260 24.67 -20.07 -43.43
C GLY A 260 24.88 -18.67 -42.86
N ALA A 261 24.30 -18.39 -41.69
CA ALA A 261 24.40 -17.09 -41.03
C ALA A 261 25.84 -16.68 -40.70
N LEU A 262 26.65 -17.61 -40.21
CA LEU A 262 28.07 -17.37 -39.96
C LEU A 262 28.87 -17.12 -41.25
N GLN A 263 28.37 -17.54 -42.41
CA GLN A 263 29.02 -17.29 -43.69
C GLN A 263 28.63 -15.95 -44.29
N TYR A 264 27.37 -15.51 -44.13
CA TYR A 264 26.90 -14.27 -44.73
C TYR A 264 26.98 -13.05 -43.83
N VAL A 265 27.04 -13.19 -42.49
CA VAL A 265 27.14 -12.03 -41.58
C VAL A 265 28.45 -11.27 -41.82
N GLN A 266 28.42 -9.95 -41.68
CA GLN A 266 29.62 -9.13 -41.86
C GLN A 266 30.69 -9.42 -40.81
N HIS A 267 31.91 -8.89 -41.04
CA HIS A 267 32.97 -8.97 -40.05
C HIS A 267 32.55 -8.30 -38.75
N ARG A 268 32.76 -8.97 -37.62
CA ARG A 268 32.30 -8.58 -36.27
C ARG A 268 30.78 -8.52 -36.09
N GLY A 269 30.00 -9.07 -37.02
CA GLY A 269 28.56 -9.15 -36.87
C GLY A 269 28.09 -10.25 -35.91
N THR A 270 26.83 -10.17 -35.51
CA THR A 270 26.24 -11.00 -34.44
C THR A 270 25.20 -11.97 -35.02
N VAL A 271 25.32 -13.26 -34.71
CA VAL A 271 24.28 -14.27 -34.97
C VAL A 271 23.56 -14.58 -33.65
N VAL A 272 22.25 -14.34 -33.61
CA VAL A 272 21.39 -14.60 -32.43
C VAL A 272 20.54 -15.84 -32.71
N VAL A 273 20.67 -16.87 -31.86
CA VAL A 273 19.88 -18.10 -31.96
C VAL A 273 18.72 -18.03 -30.95
N MET A 274 17.48 -18.10 -31.45
CA MET A 274 16.27 -18.00 -30.65
C MET A 274 15.61 -19.37 -30.40
N GLY A 275 15.49 -20.20 -31.44
CA GLY A 275 14.84 -21.51 -31.36
C GLY A 275 15.73 -22.62 -30.80
N LEU A 276 15.11 -23.58 -30.09
CA LEU A 276 15.79 -24.80 -29.64
C LEU A 276 16.05 -25.76 -30.82
N PRO A 277 17.27 -26.30 -30.97
CA PRO A 277 17.57 -27.28 -32.00
C PRO A 277 16.88 -28.63 -31.72
N PRO A 278 16.36 -29.33 -32.75
CA PRO A 278 15.85 -30.68 -32.57
C PRO A 278 17.02 -31.67 -32.34
N GLY A 279 17.13 -32.22 -31.13
CA GLY A 279 18.02 -33.34 -30.84
C GLY A 279 19.51 -33.00 -30.67
N SER A 280 20.36 -33.71 -31.43
CA SER A 280 21.82 -33.80 -31.24
C SER A 280 22.58 -32.46 -31.35
N PRO A 281 23.77 -32.33 -30.73
CA PRO A 281 24.57 -31.12 -30.76
C PRO A 281 24.83 -30.59 -32.18
N ILE A 282 24.68 -29.28 -32.36
CA ILE A 282 25.01 -28.59 -33.62
C ILE A 282 26.49 -28.21 -33.61
N GLY A 283 27.22 -28.59 -34.66
CA GLY A 283 28.60 -28.17 -34.87
C GLY A 283 28.71 -26.74 -35.39
N ILE A 284 29.66 -25.97 -34.86
CA ILE A 284 29.97 -24.59 -35.31
C ILE A 284 31.31 -24.61 -36.06
N ASP A 285 31.37 -23.95 -37.22
CA ASP A 285 32.62 -23.73 -37.95
C ASP A 285 33.46 -22.65 -37.25
N VAL A 286 34.36 -23.09 -36.36
CA VAL A 286 35.23 -22.20 -35.57
C VAL A 286 36.17 -21.39 -36.47
N CYS A 287 36.62 -21.93 -37.60
CA CYS A 287 37.48 -21.20 -38.53
C CYS A 287 36.74 -19.99 -39.12
N LYS A 288 35.47 -20.17 -39.50
CA LYS A 288 34.64 -19.05 -39.97
C LYS A 288 34.33 -18.05 -38.86
N LEU A 289 34.00 -18.52 -37.66
CA LEU A 289 33.78 -17.66 -36.50
C LEU A 289 35.00 -16.75 -36.22
N VAL A 290 36.20 -17.33 -36.20
CA VAL A 290 37.47 -16.61 -35.98
C VAL A 290 37.80 -15.68 -37.14
N SER A 291 37.74 -16.15 -38.39
CA SER A 291 38.13 -15.35 -39.56
C SER A 291 37.26 -14.10 -39.75
N ARG A 292 35.97 -14.19 -39.41
CA ARG A 292 35.04 -13.05 -39.44
C ARG A 292 34.99 -12.27 -38.14
N MET A 293 35.64 -12.74 -37.08
CA MET A 293 35.46 -12.22 -35.71
C MET A 293 33.97 -12.14 -35.31
N ALA A 294 33.14 -13.06 -35.81
CA ALA A 294 31.71 -13.05 -35.59
C ALA A 294 31.35 -13.50 -34.17
N GLN A 295 30.19 -13.08 -33.68
CA GLN A 295 29.67 -13.45 -32.37
C GLN A 295 28.46 -14.37 -32.52
N VAL A 296 28.34 -15.38 -31.68
CA VAL A 296 27.11 -16.19 -31.55
C VAL A 296 26.54 -15.94 -30.17
N LYS A 297 25.29 -15.49 -30.13
CA LYS A 297 24.53 -15.23 -28.91
C LYS A 297 23.25 -16.05 -28.91
N VAL A 298 22.68 -16.22 -27.73
CA VAL A 298 21.38 -16.88 -27.53
C VAL A 298 20.45 -15.93 -26.80
N VAL A 299 19.15 -16.07 -27.06
CA VAL A 299 18.14 -15.30 -26.33
C VAL A 299 17.84 -16.00 -25.00
N PRO A 300 17.89 -15.31 -23.86
CA PRO A 300 17.46 -15.90 -22.59
C PRO A 300 15.94 -16.19 -22.63
N TYR A 301 15.50 -17.27 -21.95
CA TYR A 301 14.08 -17.56 -21.82
C TYR A 301 13.42 -16.62 -20.81
N GLY A 302 12.41 -15.86 -21.23
CA GLY A 302 11.76 -14.85 -20.39
C GLY A 302 12.47 -13.49 -20.43
N GLY A 303 12.05 -12.56 -19.59
CA GLY A 303 12.62 -11.21 -19.50
C GLY A 303 12.32 -10.58 -18.15
N THR A 304 12.82 -9.36 -17.92
CA THR A 304 12.33 -8.57 -16.78
C THR A 304 10.92 -8.05 -17.07
N ARG A 305 10.19 -7.69 -16.02
CA ARG A 305 8.88 -7.04 -16.16
C ARG A 305 8.97 -5.82 -17.07
N GLU A 306 9.97 -4.98 -16.90
CA GLU A 306 10.17 -3.73 -17.63
C GLU A 306 10.39 -3.98 -19.13
N GLN A 307 11.13 -5.04 -19.49
CA GLN A 307 11.34 -5.40 -20.89
C GLN A 307 10.07 -5.89 -21.57
N ILE A 308 9.22 -6.62 -20.85
CA ILE A 308 7.91 -7.06 -21.37
C ILE A 308 7.00 -5.85 -21.56
N GLU A 309 6.96 -4.95 -20.58
CA GLU A 309 6.19 -3.70 -20.66
C GLU A 309 6.64 -2.85 -21.86
N GLU A 310 7.95 -2.71 -22.09
CA GLU A 310 8.49 -2.00 -23.25
C GLU A 310 8.12 -2.69 -24.58
N ALA A 311 8.24 -4.02 -24.66
CA ALA A 311 7.85 -4.79 -25.83
C ALA A 311 6.36 -4.58 -26.19
N ILE A 312 5.48 -4.53 -25.19
CA ILE A 312 4.05 -4.26 -25.37
C ILE A 312 3.79 -2.81 -25.80
N LEU A 313 4.51 -1.85 -25.19
CA LEU A 313 4.39 -0.43 -25.55
C LEU A 313 4.80 -0.18 -27.01
N VAL A 314 5.91 -0.76 -27.46
CA VAL A 314 6.37 -0.67 -28.85
C VAL A 314 5.37 -1.34 -29.80
N PHE A 315 4.92 -2.55 -29.46
CA PHE A 315 3.90 -3.27 -30.23
C PHE A 315 2.65 -2.40 -30.49
N ASN A 316 2.15 -1.74 -29.44
CA ASN A 316 0.95 -0.92 -29.53
C ASN A 316 1.21 0.42 -30.24
N LYS A 317 2.32 1.10 -29.93
CA LYS A 317 2.69 2.39 -30.52
C LYS A 317 2.87 2.30 -32.03
N GLU A 318 3.60 1.28 -32.48
CA GLU A 318 3.91 1.06 -33.90
C GLU A 318 2.80 0.29 -34.63
N ARG A 319 1.74 -0.10 -33.91
CA ARG A 319 0.55 -0.80 -34.43
C ARG A 319 0.93 -2.04 -35.23
N PHE A 320 1.69 -2.93 -34.59
CA PHE A 320 2.19 -4.13 -35.25
C PHE A 320 1.06 -4.97 -35.82
N TYR A 321 1.31 -5.52 -37.00
CA TYR A 321 0.48 -6.54 -37.60
C TYR A 321 0.73 -7.88 -36.88
N GLN A 322 -0.26 -8.30 -36.10
CA GLN A 322 -0.26 -9.59 -35.40
C GLN A 322 -1.66 -10.20 -35.42
N PRO A 323 -1.93 -11.17 -36.32
CA PRO A 323 -3.17 -11.92 -36.29
C PRO A 323 -3.26 -12.71 -34.98
N CYS A 324 -4.40 -12.62 -34.30
CA CYS A 324 -4.68 -13.32 -33.05
C CYS A 324 -5.97 -14.13 -33.20
N HIS A 325 -5.93 -15.40 -32.80
CA HIS A 325 -7.06 -16.32 -32.89
C HIS A 325 -7.44 -16.83 -31.51
N VAL A 326 -8.63 -16.47 -31.04
CA VAL A 326 -9.12 -16.82 -29.70
C VAL A 326 -9.92 -18.12 -29.74
N PHE A 327 -9.47 -19.12 -28.98
CA PHE A 327 -10.10 -20.42 -28.79
C PHE A 327 -10.59 -20.60 -27.35
N ALA A 328 -11.62 -21.40 -27.13
CA ALA A 328 -12.06 -21.76 -25.78
C ALA A 328 -11.12 -22.80 -25.14
N LEU A 329 -11.04 -22.82 -23.81
CA LEU A 329 -10.15 -23.73 -23.06
C LEU A 329 -10.36 -25.22 -23.35
N ASP A 330 -11.58 -25.63 -23.67
CA ASP A 330 -11.90 -27.02 -24.06
C ASP A 330 -11.42 -27.40 -25.47
N GLN A 331 -11.12 -26.41 -26.32
CA GLN A 331 -10.54 -26.60 -27.65
C GLN A 331 -9.02 -26.78 -27.62
N LEU A 332 -8.36 -26.51 -26.48
CA LEU A 332 -6.90 -26.60 -26.33
C LEU A 332 -6.28 -27.92 -26.87
N PRO A 333 -6.84 -29.12 -26.60
CA PRO A 333 -6.30 -30.36 -27.17
C PRO A 333 -6.39 -30.45 -28.70
N GLN A 334 -7.39 -29.81 -29.32
CA GLN A 334 -7.52 -29.77 -30.77
C GLN A 334 -6.50 -28.79 -31.36
N VAL A 335 -6.35 -27.61 -30.76
CA VAL A 335 -5.35 -26.61 -31.19
C VAL A 335 -3.93 -27.18 -31.09
N LEU A 336 -3.58 -27.85 -29.99
CA LEU A 336 -2.27 -28.52 -29.83
C LEU A 336 -2.02 -29.62 -30.87
N LYS A 337 -3.07 -30.36 -31.29
CA LYS A 337 -2.98 -31.33 -32.38
C LYS A 337 -2.78 -30.66 -33.74
N SER A 338 -3.43 -29.53 -34.00
CA SER A 338 -3.24 -28.72 -35.21
C SER A 338 -1.89 -28.02 -35.25
N MET A 339 -1.29 -27.71 -34.08
CA MET A 339 0.11 -27.26 -34.01
C MET A 339 1.10 -28.41 -34.21
N GLN A 340 0.71 -29.66 -33.88
CA GLN A 340 1.56 -30.84 -34.05
C GLN A 340 1.56 -31.37 -35.48
N ASN A 341 0.39 -31.47 -36.09
CA ASN A 341 0.19 -31.91 -37.46
C ASN A 341 -0.09 -30.64 -38.26
N GLU A 342 0.74 -30.28 -39.24
CA GLU A 342 0.49 -29.14 -40.14
C GLU A 342 -0.80 -29.36 -40.98
N ILE A 343 -1.96 -29.19 -40.32
CA ILE A 343 -3.39 -29.32 -40.72
C ILE A 343 -3.91 -30.76 -41.01
N PRO A 344 -5.15 -31.07 -40.58
CA PRO A 344 -6.21 -31.43 -41.54
C PRO A 344 -7.51 -30.62 -41.37
N GLU A 345 -8.22 -30.48 -42.49
CA GLU A 345 -9.44 -29.71 -42.76
C GLU A 345 -10.64 -29.95 -41.81
N GLY A 346 -11.47 -28.91 -41.63
CA GLY A 346 -12.90 -29.06 -41.37
C GLY A 346 -13.40 -28.71 -39.96
N THR A 347 -13.52 -27.42 -39.64
CA THR A 347 -14.68 -26.85 -38.92
C THR A 347 -14.65 -25.33 -39.07
N SER A 348 -15.56 -24.80 -39.88
CA SER A 348 -15.69 -23.37 -40.20
C SER A 348 -16.54 -22.60 -39.19
N LEU A 349 -16.06 -21.44 -38.75
CA LEU A 349 -16.86 -20.28 -38.35
C LEU A 349 -16.18 -19.02 -38.92
N GLU A 350 -16.51 -18.67 -40.18
CA GLU A 350 -16.31 -17.39 -40.89
C GLU A 350 -14.89 -16.71 -40.92
N PRO A 351 -14.60 -15.84 -41.92
CA PRO A 351 -13.43 -15.99 -42.78
C PRO A 351 -12.12 -15.55 -42.12
N ALA A 352 -11.26 -16.52 -41.80
CA ALA A 352 -9.85 -16.26 -41.57
C ALA A 352 -9.16 -15.97 -42.92
N LEU A 353 -8.32 -14.94 -42.95
CA LEU A 353 -7.34 -14.73 -44.03
C LEU A 353 -6.31 -15.88 -43.97
N HIS A 354 -6.61 -16.99 -44.64
CA HIS A 354 -5.68 -18.09 -44.85
C HIS A 354 -4.71 -17.69 -45.97
N HIS A 355 -3.44 -17.43 -45.64
CA HIS A 355 -2.35 -17.42 -46.63
C HIS A 355 -1.59 -18.75 -46.49
N GLY A 356 -1.58 -19.58 -47.55
CA GLY A 356 -0.69 -20.73 -47.66
C GLY A 356 -0.94 -21.92 -46.72
N GLY A 357 -2.16 -22.13 -46.22
CA GLY A 357 -2.50 -23.36 -45.47
C GLY A 357 -1.84 -23.51 -44.09
N GLN A 358 -1.29 -22.44 -43.49
CA GLN A 358 -0.79 -22.41 -42.11
C GLN A 358 -1.48 -21.30 -41.31
N LEU A 359 -1.68 -21.51 -40.00
CA LEU A 359 -2.13 -20.47 -39.07
C LEU A 359 -1.03 -19.40 -38.94
N LEU A 360 -1.19 -18.27 -39.61
CA LEU A 360 -0.25 -17.14 -39.57
C LEU A 360 -0.37 -16.26 -38.31
N GLY A 361 -1.17 -16.68 -37.32
CA GLY A 361 -1.47 -15.92 -36.11
C GLY A 361 -1.24 -16.71 -34.82
N GLU A 362 -1.09 -15.99 -33.71
CA GLU A 362 -0.91 -16.60 -32.40
C GLU A 362 -2.26 -17.10 -31.88
N ALA A 363 -2.27 -18.34 -31.37
CA ALA A 363 -3.44 -18.90 -30.73
C ALA A 363 -3.53 -18.40 -29.28
N VAL A 364 -4.72 -17.98 -28.87
CA VAL A 364 -5.00 -17.48 -27.52
C VAL A 364 -6.16 -18.28 -26.95
N ILE A 365 -6.00 -18.77 -25.74
CA ILE A 365 -7.02 -19.50 -25.02
C ILE A 365 -7.79 -18.55 -24.12
N LYS A 366 -9.10 -18.45 -24.32
CA LYS A 366 -10.02 -17.73 -23.45
C LYS A 366 -10.34 -18.58 -22.23
N MET A 367 -10.12 -18.01 -21.04
CA MET A 367 -10.44 -18.68 -19.78
C MET A 367 -11.95 -18.64 -19.51
N PRO A 368 -12.52 -19.70 -18.88
CA PRO A 368 -13.95 -19.73 -18.58
C PRO A 368 -14.32 -18.60 -17.59
N HIS A 369 -15.26 -17.75 -18.01
CA HIS A 369 -15.81 -16.72 -17.13
C HIS A 369 -16.79 -17.36 -16.15
N ARG A 370 -16.41 -17.41 -14.87
CA ARG A 370 -17.39 -17.39 -13.78
C ARG A 370 -17.55 -15.95 -13.32
N GLU A 371 -18.78 -15.45 -13.33
CA GLU A 371 -19.15 -14.38 -12.43
C GLU A 371 -18.91 -14.91 -11.01
N ALA A 372 -17.74 -14.62 -10.47
CA ALA A 372 -17.56 -14.65 -9.05
C ALA A 372 -18.46 -13.55 -8.52
N SER A 373 -19.66 -13.92 -8.05
CA SER A 373 -20.31 -13.14 -7.01
C SER A 373 -19.19 -12.86 -5.99
N PRO A 374 -18.87 -11.61 -5.66
CA PRO A 374 -17.88 -11.32 -4.63
C PRO A 374 -18.36 -12.11 -3.42
N LYS A 375 -17.65 -13.17 -3.03
CA LYS A 375 -17.98 -13.79 -1.77
C LYS A 375 -17.66 -12.71 -0.74
N PRO A 376 -18.53 -12.49 0.27
CA PRO A 376 -18.22 -11.59 1.36
C PRO A 376 -16.83 -12.00 1.84
N GLN A 377 -15.84 -11.14 1.57
CA GLN A 377 -14.51 -11.40 2.05
C GLN A 377 -14.66 -11.43 3.56
N THR A 378 -14.26 -12.56 4.13
CA THR A 378 -14.00 -12.69 5.56
C THR A 378 -13.31 -11.41 5.97
N ILE A 379 -13.93 -10.71 6.92
CA ILE A 379 -13.41 -9.55 7.63
C ILE A 379 -11.90 -9.73 7.68
N ALA A 380 -11.15 -8.86 7.00
CA ALA A 380 -9.70 -8.84 7.11
C ALA A 380 -9.40 -8.51 8.56
N TYR A 381 -9.29 -9.55 9.38
CA TYR A 381 -8.64 -9.43 10.66
C TYR A 381 -7.20 -8.97 10.37
N PRO A 382 -6.59 -8.17 11.26
CA PRO A 382 -5.17 -7.89 11.15
C PRO A 382 -4.44 -9.22 10.91
N PRO A 383 -3.42 -9.25 10.02
CA PRO A 383 -2.68 -10.47 9.76
C PRO A 383 -2.34 -11.10 11.11
N THR A 384 -2.74 -12.36 11.32
CA THR A 384 -2.28 -13.10 12.49
C THR A 384 -0.79 -13.30 12.27
N PHE A 385 0.01 -12.38 12.82
CA PHE A 385 1.45 -12.53 12.83
C PHE A 385 1.72 -13.77 13.68
N GLN A 386 2.35 -14.77 13.09
CA GLN A 386 2.93 -15.83 13.91
C GLN A 386 4.15 -15.22 14.59
N SER A 387 4.12 -15.13 15.92
CA SER A 387 5.30 -14.74 16.68
C SER A 387 6.43 -15.72 16.37
N THR A 388 7.61 -15.18 16.07
CA THR A 388 8.83 -15.97 15.84
C THR A 388 9.67 -16.10 17.12
N PHE A 389 9.30 -15.36 18.18
CA PHE A 389 9.91 -15.45 19.50
C PHE A 389 9.42 -16.69 20.25
N HIS A 390 10.28 -17.71 20.32
CA HIS A 390 10.01 -18.92 21.10
C HIS A 390 11.07 -19.16 22.17
N GLN A 391 10.63 -19.56 23.36
CA GLN A 391 11.51 -19.96 24.47
C GLN A 391 11.08 -21.31 25.04
N THR A 392 12.04 -22.06 25.58
CA THR A 392 11.76 -23.35 26.24
C THR A 392 10.93 -23.18 27.51
N ASN A 393 11.20 -22.12 28.26
CA ASN A 393 10.51 -21.77 29.49
C ASN A 393 9.99 -20.34 29.39
N TYR A 394 8.69 -20.15 29.60
CA TYR A 394 8.07 -18.83 29.62
C TYR A 394 7.89 -18.32 31.05
N ASN A 395 7.92 -17.00 31.20
CA ASN A 395 7.40 -16.28 32.34
C ASN A 395 6.41 -15.21 31.86
N ILE A 396 5.74 -14.52 32.76
CA ILE A 396 4.71 -13.53 32.38
C ILE A 396 5.25 -12.45 31.45
N GLY A 397 6.46 -11.93 31.71
CA GLY A 397 7.07 -10.92 30.84
C GLY A 397 7.41 -11.44 29.44
N THR A 398 7.92 -12.67 29.30
CA THR A 398 8.21 -13.25 27.97
C THR A 398 6.96 -13.76 27.27
N PHE A 399 5.92 -14.14 28.01
CA PHE A 399 4.58 -14.38 27.48
C PHE A 399 4.01 -13.10 26.85
N LEU A 400 4.13 -11.97 27.54
CA LEU A 400 3.76 -10.66 26.98
C LEU A 400 4.57 -10.35 25.72
N ALA A 401 5.89 -10.56 25.73
CA ALA A 401 6.72 -10.33 24.55
C ALA A 401 6.24 -11.15 23.33
N TYR A 402 5.86 -12.41 23.53
CA TYR A 402 5.24 -13.25 22.50
C TYR A 402 3.93 -12.63 21.99
N ARG A 403 3.04 -12.22 22.90
CA ARG A 403 1.75 -11.61 22.54
C ARG A 403 1.92 -10.33 21.75
N LEU A 404 2.83 -9.46 22.16
CA LEU A 404 3.08 -8.21 21.45
C LEU A 404 3.54 -8.47 20.00
N GLU A 405 4.44 -9.43 19.79
CA GLU A 405 4.86 -9.82 18.44
C GLU A 405 3.71 -10.45 17.63
N GLU A 406 2.90 -11.30 18.26
CA GLU A 406 1.70 -11.90 17.64
C GLU A 406 0.66 -10.86 17.21
N LEU A 407 0.57 -9.74 17.94
CA LEU A 407 -0.26 -8.59 17.57
C LEU A 407 0.38 -7.74 16.47
N GLY A 408 1.62 -8.01 16.06
CA GLY A 408 2.35 -7.23 15.07
C GLY A 408 3.07 -6.01 15.63
N VAL A 409 3.18 -5.88 16.96
CA VAL A 409 3.93 -4.79 17.60
C VAL A 409 5.41 -5.02 17.35
N ARG A 410 6.10 -3.98 16.88
CA ARG A 410 7.56 -3.97 16.68
C ARG A 410 8.27 -3.03 17.65
N ASP A 411 7.62 -1.93 17.99
CA ASP A 411 8.11 -0.94 18.93
C ASP A 411 7.16 -0.80 20.11
N TYR A 412 7.72 -0.71 21.31
CA TYR A 412 6.98 -0.29 22.49
C TYR A 412 7.64 0.94 23.10
N PHE A 413 6.82 1.88 23.55
CA PHE A 413 7.30 3.12 24.16
C PHE A 413 7.47 2.90 25.65
N ALA A 414 8.52 3.45 26.25
CA ALA A 414 8.83 3.18 27.64
C ALA A 414 9.39 4.38 28.40
N VAL A 415 9.05 4.46 29.68
CA VAL A 415 9.78 5.24 30.68
C VAL A 415 10.22 4.26 31.77
N PRO A 416 11.53 3.97 31.87
CA PRO A 416 12.03 3.04 32.87
C PRO A 416 11.89 3.56 34.31
N GLY A 417 11.55 2.68 35.24
CA GLY A 417 11.49 2.94 36.68
C GLY A 417 11.64 1.65 37.50
N ASP A 418 11.94 1.77 38.79
CA ASP A 418 12.17 0.64 39.70
C ASP A 418 11.01 -0.38 39.74
N THR A 419 9.79 0.09 39.54
CA THR A 419 8.58 -0.73 39.48
C THR A 419 8.36 -1.48 38.16
N ASN A 420 9.11 -1.18 37.08
CA ASN A 420 8.94 -1.86 35.79
C ASN A 420 10.22 -2.50 35.22
N PHE A 421 11.37 -2.42 35.89
CA PHE A 421 12.61 -3.03 35.38
C PHE A 421 12.50 -4.52 35.07
N PHE A 422 11.89 -5.31 35.96
CA PHE A 422 11.71 -6.75 35.72
C PHE A 422 10.84 -7.03 34.48
N LEU A 423 9.81 -6.22 34.24
CA LEU A 423 9.01 -6.35 33.03
C LEU A 423 9.85 -5.99 31.78
N LEU A 424 10.56 -4.87 31.81
CA LEU A 424 11.42 -4.44 30.70
C LEU A 424 12.51 -5.46 30.37
N ASP A 425 13.19 -6.01 31.38
CA ASP A 425 14.21 -7.04 31.21
C ASP A 425 13.67 -8.29 30.50
N ASN A 426 12.40 -8.64 30.76
CA ASN A 426 11.76 -9.78 30.11
C ASN A 426 11.28 -9.45 28.69
N LEU A 427 10.78 -8.24 28.43
CA LEU A 427 10.41 -7.80 27.08
C LEU A 427 11.64 -7.72 26.15
N LEU A 428 12.77 -7.24 26.66
CA LEU A 428 14.05 -7.13 25.93
C LEU A 428 14.64 -8.49 25.51
N LYS A 429 14.14 -9.61 26.05
CA LYS A 429 14.54 -10.95 25.60
C LYS A 429 14.04 -11.26 24.19
N SER A 430 13.00 -10.58 23.72
CA SER A 430 12.55 -10.71 22.33
C SER A 430 13.37 -9.79 21.43
N PRO A 431 14.15 -10.34 20.47
CA PRO A 431 14.92 -9.51 19.54
C PRO A 431 14.04 -8.77 18.53
N ASN A 432 12.76 -9.15 18.43
CA ASN A 432 11.79 -8.59 17.48
C ASN A 432 11.04 -7.36 18.03
N LEU A 433 11.23 -7.06 19.31
CA LEU A 433 10.65 -5.90 19.99
C LEU A 433 11.74 -4.89 20.30
N ARG A 434 11.57 -3.66 19.84
CA ARG A 434 12.47 -2.54 20.15
C ARG A 434 11.87 -1.66 21.24
N MET A 435 12.65 -1.44 22.29
CA MET A 435 12.31 -0.47 23.34
C MET A 435 12.61 0.95 22.86
N VAL A 436 11.58 1.79 22.83
CA VAL A 436 11.67 3.22 22.50
C VAL A 436 11.48 4.05 23.76
N THR A 437 12.56 4.57 24.32
CA THR A 437 12.51 5.38 25.54
C THR A 437 12.13 6.83 25.23
N CYS A 438 11.23 7.40 26.02
CA CYS A 438 10.81 8.79 25.92
C CYS A 438 11.23 9.60 27.15
N CYS A 439 11.19 10.93 27.05
CA CYS A 439 11.60 11.83 28.15
C CYS A 439 10.66 11.81 29.36
N ASN A 440 9.36 11.58 29.13
CA ASN A 440 8.33 11.46 30.16
C ASN A 440 7.16 10.59 29.64
N GLU A 441 6.26 10.22 30.54
CA GLU A 441 5.19 9.27 30.29
C GLU A 441 4.07 9.85 29.43
N LEU A 442 3.80 11.15 29.53
CA LEU A 442 2.87 11.85 28.63
C LEU A 442 3.33 11.75 27.17
N ASN A 443 4.60 12.06 26.90
CA ASN A 443 5.18 11.96 25.56
C ASN A 443 5.26 10.51 25.09
N ALA A 444 5.53 9.55 25.99
CA ALA A 444 5.50 8.12 25.67
C ALA A 444 4.09 7.68 25.24
N GLY A 445 3.06 8.12 25.95
CA GLY A 445 1.67 7.84 25.62
C GLY A 445 1.25 8.46 24.29
N TYR A 446 1.61 9.72 24.03
CA TYR A 446 1.32 10.38 22.74
C TYR A 446 2.10 9.76 21.58
N ALA A 447 3.35 9.34 21.79
CA ALA A 447 4.10 8.62 20.77
C ALA A 447 3.46 7.25 20.46
N ALA A 448 3.00 6.53 21.48
CA ALA A 448 2.25 5.30 21.29
C ALA A 448 0.91 5.54 20.55
N ASP A 449 0.19 6.62 20.87
CA ASP A 449 -1.02 7.05 20.14
C ASP A 449 -0.71 7.27 18.64
N GLY A 450 0.28 8.10 18.32
CA GLY A 450 0.70 8.33 16.93
C GLY A 450 1.17 7.07 16.19
N TYR A 451 1.86 6.16 16.89
CA TYR A 451 2.27 4.86 16.35
C TYR A 451 1.08 3.97 16.03
N ALA A 452 0.10 3.88 16.93
CA ALA A 452 -1.12 3.07 16.74
C ALA A 452 -1.96 3.58 15.55
N ARG A 453 -1.93 4.88 15.26
CA ARG A 453 -2.67 5.45 14.12
C ARG A 453 -2.10 5.04 12.77
N VAL A 454 -0.80 4.82 12.66
CA VAL A 454 -0.14 4.64 11.35
C VAL A 454 0.43 3.25 11.13
N SER A 455 0.79 2.55 12.21
CA SER A 455 1.32 1.17 12.13
C SER A 455 0.35 0.23 11.40
N SER A 456 0.91 -0.75 10.71
CA SER A 456 0.12 -1.79 10.03
C SER A 456 -0.74 -2.60 11.01
N ALA A 457 -0.24 -2.82 12.22
CA ALA A 457 -0.94 -3.52 13.30
C ALA A 457 -2.10 -2.70 13.91
N ARG A 458 -2.10 -1.37 13.73
CA ARG A 458 -3.08 -0.43 14.31
C ARG A 458 -3.25 -0.61 15.83
N ILE A 459 -2.13 -0.83 16.52
CA ILE A 459 -2.04 -0.99 17.97
C ILE A 459 -0.65 -0.56 18.45
N ALA A 460 -0.57 0.02 19.64
CA ALA A 460 0.69 0.36 20.27
C ALA A 460 0.72 -0.03 21.74
N VAL A 461 1.93 -0.02 22.30
CA VAL A 461 2.20 -0.37 23.70
C VAL A 461 3.01 0.74 24.35
N VAL A 462 2.62 1.13 25.56
CA VAL A 462 3.38 2.03 26.41
C VAL A 462 3.64 1.39 27.77
N VAL A 463 4.89 1.40 28.22
CA VAL A 463 5.34 0.82 29.48
C VAL A 463 5.77 1.93 30.43
N VAL A 464 5.10 2.05 31.58
CA VAL A 464 5.30 3.17 32.52
C VAL A 464 5.47 2.68 33.96
N PRO A 465 6.11 3.48 34.84
CA PRO A 465 6.19 3.15 36.26
C PRO A 465 4.81 3.19 36.95
N TYR A 466 4.76 2.56 38.13
CA TYR A 466 3.58 2.49 38.97
C TYR A 466 3.07 3.88 39.38
N ILE A 467 1.75 4.10 39.27
CA ILE A 467 1.02 5.30 39.67
C ILE A 467 1.55 6.62 39.10
N VAL A 468 2.72 7.12 39.51
CA VAL A 468 3.28 8.42 39.08
C VAL A 468 3.43 8.48 37.56
N GLY A 469 3.92 7.41 36.94
CA GLY A 469 4.04 7.32 35.48
C GLY A 469 2.69 7.11 34.81
N SER A 470 1.87 6.23 35.40
CA SER A 470 0.53 5.93 34.89
C SER A 470 -0.38 7.17 34.84
N LEU A 471 -0.41 7.98 35.90
CA LEU A 471 -1.24 9.19 35.97
C LEU A 471 -0.76 10.29 35.01
N SER A 472 0.54 10.34 34.67
CA SER A 472 1.03 11.24 33.62
C SER A 472 0.62 10.75 32.22
N ALA A 473 0.71 9.44 31.95
CA ALA A 473 0.25 8.84 30.69
C ALA A 473 -1.27 8.89 30.51
N LEU A 474 -2.04 9.00 31.61
CA LEU A 474 -3.51 8.99 31.58
C LEU A 474 -4.09 10.00 30.59
N ASN A 475 -3.52 11.22 30.51
CA ASN A 475 -3.98 12.25 29.58
C ASN A 475 -3.86 11.80 28.10
N ALA A 476 -2.75 11.15 27.75
CA ALA A 476 -2.58 10.58 26.41
C ALA A 476 -3.55 9.42 26.12
N VAL A 477 -3.80 8.60 27.14
CA VAL A 477 -4.70 7.45 27.04
C VAL A 477 -6.16 7.90 26.91
N SER A 478 -6.55 8.97 27.58
CA SER A 478 -7.86 9.62 27.40
C SER A 478 -8.06 10.12 25.97
N GLY A 479 -7.03 10.72 25.36
CA GLY A 479 -7.07 11.13 23.96
C GLY A 479 -7.20 9.94 23.00
N ALA A 480 -6.45 8.87 23.24
CA ALA A 480 -6.58 7.61 22.49
C ALA A 480 -7.99 7.00 22.65
N CYS A 481 -8.56 7.04 23.86
CA CYS A 481 -9.92 6.58 24.15
C CYS A 481 -10.98 7.37 23.36
N SER A 482 -10.86 8.70 23.28
CA SER A 482 -11.84 9.54 22.57
C SER A 482 -11.95 9.26 21.07
N GLN A 483 -10.95 8.58 20.50
CA GLN A 483 -10.85 8.29 19.07
C GLN A 483 -10.69 6.80 18.79
N TYR A 484 -11.05 5.92 19.73
CA TYR A 484 -10.99 4.47 19.53
C TYR A 484 -9.62 3.95 19.06
N VAL A 485 -8.54 4.52 19.59
CA VAL A 485 -7.17 4.08 19.32
C VAL A 485 -6.82 2.91 20.25
N ARG A 486 -6.31 1.82 19.67
CA ARG A 486 -5.89 0.63 20.43
C ARG A 486 -4.53 0.87 21.08
N LEU A 487 -4.54 1.05 22.38
CA LEU A 487 -3.35 1.30 23.18
C LEU A 487 -3.31 0.37 24.39
N ILE A 488 -2.22 -0.38 24.54
CA ILE A 488 -1.98 -1.21 25.73
C ILE A 488 -1.03 -0.46 26.66
N VAL A 489 -1.51 -0.13 27.85
CA VAL A 489 -0.69 0.49 28.90
C VAL A 489 -0.26 -0.60 29.87
N LEU A 490 1.05 -0.87 29.89
CA LEU A 490 1.66 -1.78 30.85
C LEU A 490 2.29 -0.95 31.96
N SER A 491 1.71 -1.00 33.15
CA SER A 491 2.28 -0.35 34.32
C SER A 491 3.07 -1.36 35.14
N GLY A 492 4.31 -1.01 35.45
CA GLY A 492 5.04 -1.71 36.50
C GLY A 492 4.31 -1.59 37.84
N CYS A 493 4.44 -2.59 38.71
CA CYS A 493 3.80 -2.59 40.01
C CYS A 493 4.74 -3.21 41.05
N PRO A 494 4.78 -2.69 42.30
CA PRO A 494 5.47 -3.37 43.39
C PRO A 494 5.01 -4.82 43.55
N ALA A 495 5.84 -5.65 44.19
CA ALA A 495 5.51 -7.06 44.38
C ALA A 495 4.16 -7.24 45.10
N THR A 496 3.42 -8.30 44.75
CA THR A 496 2.06 -8.55 45.26
C THR A 496 1.95 -8.45 46.80
N GLY A 497 2.91 -9.04 47.53
CA GLY A 497 2.96 -8.98 48.99
C GLY A 497 3.12 -7.57 49.58
N LEU A 498 3.80 -6.65 48.87
CA LEU A 498 3.93 -5.25 49.29
C LEU A 498 2.64 -4.46 48.98
N VAL A 499 2.05 -4.69 47.81
CA VAL A 499 0.76 -4.11 47.42
C VAL A 499 -0.33 -4.49 48.43
N ASN A 500 -0.39 -5.75 48.87
CA ASN A 500 -1.39 -6.24 49.82
C ASN A 500 -1.09 -5.93 51.30
N SER A 501 0.07 -5.35 51.62
CA SER A 501 0.43 -5.01 53.01
C SER A 501 -0.17 -3.68 53.48
N ASP A 502 -0.18 -3.39 54.79
CA ASP A 502 -0.55 -2.05 55.31
C ASP A 502 0.57 -1.00 55.17
N LYS A 503 1.70 -1.35 54.53
CA LYS A 503 2.84 -0.43 54.40
C LYS A 503 2.54 0.66 53.38
N PHE A 504 3.07 1.84 53.68
CA PHE A 504 3.17 2.94 52.72
C PHE A 504 4.15 2.56 51.62
N LEU A 505 3.71 2.63 50.36
CA LEU A 505 4.56 2.35 49.20
C LEU A 505 5.06 3.67 48.62
N HIS A 506 6.33 3.71 48.21
CA HIS A 506 6.79 4.80 47.35
C HIS A 506 5.92 4.84 46.09
N HIS A 507 5.68 6.03 45.53
CA HIS A 507 4.75 6.28 44.41
C HIS A 507 3.24 6.08 44.70
N ALA A 508 2.83 5.55 45.86
CA ALA A 508 1.42 5.55 46.26
C ALA A 508 1.06 6.83 47.03
N PRO A 509 -0.14 7.42 46.81
CA PRO A 509 -0.56 8.64 47.52
C PRO A 509 -0.78 8.41 49.02
N THR A 510 -1.29 7.24 49.42
CA THR A 510 -1.42 6.85 50.83
C THR A 510 -1.25 5.34 51.00
N ALA A 511 -1.02 4.88 52.24
CA ALA A 511 -0.94 3.44 52.54
C ALA A 511 -2.23 2.67 52.20
N LYS A 512 -3.39 3.34 52.18
CA LYS A 512 -4.69 2.73 51.84
C LYS A 512 -5.10 2.92 50.38
N ASN A 513 -4.44 3.82 49.65
CA ASN A 513 -4.80 4.15 48.28
C ASN A 513 -3.66 3.73 47.34
N LYS A 514 -3.65 2.44 47.01
CA LYS A 514 -2.72 1.83 46.06
C LYS A 514 -3.38 1.55 44.70
N ASP A 515 -4.67 1.82 44.59
CA ASP A 515 -5.44 1.54 43.37
C ASP A 515 -5.80 2.81 42.61
N GLN A 516 -5.21 3.96 42.98
CA GLN A 516 -5.51 5.26 42.39
C GLN A 516 -5.39 5.26 40.86
N ALA A 517 -4.36 4.61 40.31
CA ALA A 517 -4.19 4.50 38.87
C ALA A 517 -5.25 3.58 38.25
N LEU A 518 -5.43 2.36 38.75
CA LEU A 518 -6.51 1.46 38.31
C LEU A 518 -7.87 2.17 38.25
N GLN A 519 -8.24 2.87 39.31
CA GLN A 519 -9.52 3.60 39.40
C GLN A 519 -9.59 4.73 38.37
N ALA A 520 -8.50 5.47 38.16
CA ALA A 520 -8.48 6.55 37.17
C ALA A 520 -8.59 6.02 35.73
N PHE A 521 -7.96 4.89 35.43
CA PHE A 521 -7.98 4.29 34.09
C PHE A 521 -9.31 3.61 33.74
N GLN A 522 -10.13 3.20 34.72
CA GLN A 522 -11.45 2.61 34.47
C GLN A 522 -12.37 3.50 33.65
N GLY A 523 -12.22 4.83 33.74
CA GLY A 523 -13.04 5.78 32.97
C GLY A 523 -12.65 5.94 31.49
N VAL A 524 -11.47 5.46 31.09
CA VAL A 524 -10.87 5.72 29.76
C VAL A 524 -10.28 4.47 29.10
N THR A 525 -10.60 3.30 29.62
CA THR A 525 -10.15 2.00 29.10
C THR A 525 -11.30 1.00 29.02
N ALA A 526 -11.22 0.05 28.10
CA ALA A 526 -12.14 -1.09 28.08
C ALA A 526 -11.92 -2.07 29.24
N ALA A 527 -10.71 -2.09 29.79
CA ALA A 527 -10.34 -2.89 30.95
C ALA A 527 -9.14 -2.28 31.66
N SER A 528 -9.22 -2.26 32.99
CA SER A 528 -8.14 -1.88 33.90
C SER A 528 -7.96 -3.00 34.91
N VAL A 529 -6.82 -3.69 34.87
CA VAL A 529 -6.57 -4.90 35.68
C VAL A 529 -5.21 -4.85 36.35
N ARG A 530 -5.09 -5.53 37.49
CA ARG A 530 -3.81 -5.88 38.12
C ARG A 530 -3.68 -7.40 38.10
N LEU A 531 -2.51 -7.89 37.74
CA LEU A 531 -2.23 -9.32 37.84
C LEU A 531 -2.06 -9.72 39.31
N GLU A 532 -2.77 -10.75 39.75
CA GLU A 532 -2.78 -11.16 41.16
C GLU A 532 -2.00 -12.44 41.43
N SER A 533 -1.98 -13.37 40.48
CA SER A 533 -1.33 -14.68 40.62
C SER A 533 -0.72 -15.14 39.30
N VAL A 534 0.27 -16.03 39.35
CA VAL A 534 0.92 -16.57 38.14
C VAL A 534 0.01 -17.54 37.39
N GLU A 535 -0.89 -18.21 38.11
CA GLU A 535 -1.83 -19.20 37.57
C GLU A 535 -2.88 -18.55 36.67
N THR A 536 -3.36 -17.36 37.04
CA THR A 536 -4.43 -16.65 36.31
C THR A 536 -3.91 -15.58 35.36
N ALA A 537 -2.65 -15.13 35.52
CA ALA A 537 -2.10 -14.01 34.76
C ALA A 537 -2.18 -14.19 33.23
N PRO A 538 -1.83 -15.35 32.62
CA PRO A 538 -1.94 -15.54 31.17
C PRO A 538 -3.36 -15.31 30.63
N ASP A 539 -4.38 -15.85 31.32
CA ASP A 539 -5.78 -15.73 30.90
C ASP A 539 -6.28 -14.29 31.05
N VAL A 540 -5.92 -13.61 32.14
CA VAL A 540 -6.28 -12.20 32.37
C VAL A 540 -5.64 -11.29 31.32
N LEU A 541 -4.38 -11.56 30.95
CA LEU A 541 -3.69 -10.84 29.88
C LEU A 541 -4.39 -11.02 28.54
N ASP A 542 -4.67 -12.27 28.14
CA ASP A 542 -5.32 -12.57 26.86
C ASP A 542 -6.74 -11.99 26.79
N ASP A 543 -7.52 -12.06 27.88
CA ASP A 543 -8.84 -11.45 27.98
C ASP A 543 -8.77 -9.92 27.85
N THR A 544 -7.82 -9.29 28.55
CA THR A 544 -7.64 -7.83 28.53
C THR A 544 -7.19 -7.34 27.16
N VAL A 545 -6.22 -8.01 26.54
CA VAL A 545 -5.80 -7.73 25.15
C VAL A 545 -6.96 -7.93 24.17
N SER A 546 -7.75 -8.99 24.33
CA SER A 546 -8.92 -9.24 23.48
C SER A 546 -9.95 -8.11 23.60
N LYS A 547 -10.20 -7.61 24.81
CA LYS A 547 -11.07 -6.44 25.01
C LYS A 547 -10.56 -5.19 24.29
N CYS A 548 -9.24 -4.93 24.31
CA CYS A 548 -8.64 -3.84 23.53
C CYS A 548 -8.92 -3.97 22.03
N LEU A 549 -8.73 -5.17 21.46
CA LEU A 549 -8.94 -5.43 20.04
C LEU A 549 -10.41 -5.32 19.62
N ASP A 550 -11.31 -5.85 20.43
CA ASP A 550 -12.74 -5.92 20.11
C ASP A 550 -13.41 -4.55 20.27
N SER A 551 -13.16 -3.85 21.39
CA SER A 551 -13.73 -2.52 21.63
C SER A 551 -13.00 -1.41 20.89
N SER A 552 -11.80 -1.67 20.33
CA SER A 552 -10.87 -0.64 19.85
C SER A 552 -10.67 0.48 20.87
N LEU A 553 -10.60 0.15 22.16
CA LEU A 553 -10.31 1.12 23.21
C LEU A 553 -8.99 0.77 23.91
N PRO A 554 -8.36 1.72 24.60
CA PRO A 554 -7.20 1.44 25.41
C PRO A 554 -7.48 0.42 26.52
N VAL A 555 -6.43 -0.25 27.00
CA VAL A 555 -6.46 -1.12 28.19
C VAL A 555 -5.29 -0.82 29.10
N TYR A 556 -5.48 -1.04 30.40
CA TYR A 556 -4.49 -0.79 31.44
C TYR A 556 -4.22 -2.06 32.25
N ILE A 557 -2.94 -2.41 32.38
CA ILE A 557 -2.49 -3.65 33.03
C ILE A 557 -1.37 -3.32 34.00
N GLU A 558 -1.59 -3.51 35.29
CA GLU A 558 -0.55 -3.45 36.32
C GLU A 558 0.10 -4.83 36.50
N ILE A 559 1.43 -4.87 36.43
CA ILE A 559 2.21 -6.11 36.46
C ILE A 559 3.18 -6.06 37.66
N PRO A 560 2.87 -6.80 38.75
CA PRO A 560 3.76 -6.91 39.91
C PRO A 560 5.14 -7.48 39.56
N ASN A 561 6.19 -6.93 40.16
CA ASN A 561 7.58 -7.33 39.91
C ASN A 561 7.86 -8.83 40.14
N ASP A 562 7.24 -9.42 41.16
CA ASP A 562 7.32 -10.85 41.45
C ASP A 562 6.64 -11.71 40.37
N LEU A 563 5.55 -11.23 39.79
CA LEU A 563 4.84 -11.91 38.71
C LEU A 563 5.53 -11.73 37.35
N ALA A 564 6.13 -10.58 37.06
CA ALA A 564 6.80 -10.30 35.79
C ALA A 564 7.83 -11.37 35.40
N SER A 565 8.52 -11.95 36.39
CA SER A 565 9.51 -13.02 36.20
C SER A 565 9.03 -14.41 36.60
N ALA A 566 7.79 -14.56 37.07
CA ALA A 566 7.24 -15.84 37.50
C ALA A 566 6.96 -16.76 36.30
N ALA A 567 7.42 -18.01 36.39
CA ALA A 567 7.28 -19.00 35.33
C ALA A 567 5.79 -19.30 35.05
N CYS A 568 5.41 -19.35 33.79
CA CYS A 568 4.03 -19.57 33.37
C CYS A 568 3.94 -20.62 32.26
N THR A 569 2.72 -21.02 31.93
CA THR A 569 2.46 -21.88 30.78
C THR A 569 2.86 -21.18 29.47
N PRO A 570 3.45 -21.90 28.50
CA PRO A 570 3.76 -21.33 27.19
C PRO A 570 2.51 -20.77 26.49
N PRO A 571 2.61 -19.65 25.77
CA PRO A 571 1.50 -19.10 25.00
C PRO A 571 1.13 -20.03 23.83
N SER A 572 -0.16 -20.23 23.63
CA SER A 572 -0.73 -20.77 22.39
C SER A 572 -1.27 -19.62 21.53
N PRO A 573 -1.36 -19.73 20.20
CA PRO A 573 -1.89 -18.64 19.37
C PRO A 573 -3.21 -18.05 19.91
N LEU A 574 -3.30 -16.72 19.95
CA LEU A 574 -4.42 -16.02 20.60
C LEU A 574 -5.76 -16.42 19.95
N SER A 575 -6.56 -17.18 20.69
CA SER A 575 -7.87 -17.64 20.23
C SER A 575 -8.91 -16.56 20.45
N ARG A 576 -9.22 -15.78 19.42
CA ARG A 576 -10.26 -14.76 19.49
C ARG A 576 -11.65 -15.41 19.42
N LYS A 577 -12.38 -15.40 20.53
CA LYS A 577 -13.84 -15.57 20.52
C LYS A 577 -14.43 -14.29 19.95
N VAL A 578 -14.60 -14.20 18.64
CA VAL A 578 -15.21 -13.03 17.96
C VAL A 578 -16.58 -12.75 18.59
N SER A 579 -16.66 -11.78 19.52
CA SER A 579 -17.80 -11.62 20.42
C SER A 579 -18.99 -10.89 19.78
N LEU A 580 -18.83 -10.34 18.57
CA LEU A 580 -19.91 -9.66 17.84
C LEU A 580 -20.01 -10.22 16.42
N LYS A 581 -20.46 -11.47 16.27
CA LYS A 581 -21.02 -11.89 14.99
C LYS A 581 -22.28 -11.03 14.77
N THR A 582 -22.18 -10.04 13.89
CA THR A 582 -23.38 -9.39 13.36
C THR A 582 -24.29 -10.51 12.86
N GLN A 583 -25.50 -10.59 13.40
CA GLN A 583 -26.42 -11.63 12.98
C GLN A 583 -26.76 -11.36 11.51
N PRO A 584 -26.65 -12.35 10.59
CA PRO A 584 -26.79 -12.09 9.16
C PRO A 584 -28.11 -11.39 8.77
N HIS A 585 -29.18 -11.63 9.54
CA HIS A 585 -30.46 -10.96 9.32
C HIS A 585 -30.45 -9.48 9.73
N VAL A 586 -29.75 -9.10 10.81
CA VAL A 586 -29.62 -7.70 11.27
C VAL A 586 -28.75 -6.91 10.30
N LEU A 587 -27.65 -7.52 9.82
CA LEU A 587 -26.79 -6.91 8.80
C LEU A 587 -27.59 -6.63 7.51
N LYS A 588 -28.38 -7.62 7.08
CA LYS A 588 -29.24 -7.51 5.92
C LYS A 588 -30.32 -6.45 6.10
N GLU A 589 -30.97 -6.39 7.26
CA GLU A 589 -31.96 -5.35 7.59
C GLU A 589 -31.35 -3.94 7.46
N ALA A 590 -30.17 -3.72 8.04
CA ALA A 590 -29.47 -2.44 7.94
C ALA A 590 -29.11 -2.09 6.48
N ALA A 591 -28.54 -3.03 5.73
CA ALA A 591 -28.18 -2.81 4.34
C ALA A 591 -29.40 -2.53 3.44
N GLU A 592 -30.51 -3.23 3.66
CA GLU A 592 -31.76 -3.03 2.92
C GLU A 592 -32.41 -1.68 3.25
N ALA A 593 -32.42 -1.28 4.53
CA ALA A 593 -32.92 0.03 4.96
C ALA A 593 -32.14 1.18 4.29
N ILE A 594 -30.80 1.12 4.35
CA ILE A 594 -29.92 2.11 3.71
C ILE A 594 -30.13 2.12 2.19
N THR A 595 -30.17 0.94 1.55
CA THR A 595 -30.35 0.81 0.10
C THR A 595 -31.69 1.38 -0.36
N GLY A 596 -32.76 1.13 0.41
CA GLY A 596 -34.10 1.63 0.11
C GLY A 596 -34.17 3.15 0.13
N ILE A 597 -33.70 3.76 1.24
CA ILE A 597 -33.69 5.23 1.40
C ILE A 597 -32.80 5.87 0.33
N TRP A 598 -31.58 5.35 0.14
CA TRP A 598 -30.66 5.82 -0.89
C TRP A 598 -31.29 5.81 -2.29
N ASN A 599 -31.91 4.71 -2.69
CA ASN A 599 -32.50 4.59 -4.02
C ASN A 599 -33.69 5.53 -4.24
N SER A 600 -34.41 5.90 -3.16
CA SER A 600 -35.51 6.87 -3.19
C SER A 600 -35.04 8.34 -3.22
N SER A 601 -33.83 8.62 -2.72
CA SER A 601 -33.24 9.96 -2.73
C SER A 601 -32.87 10.42 -4.14
N GLN A 602 -32.85 11.74 -4.35
CA GLN A 602 -32.49 12.38 -5.61
C GLN A 602 -31.05 12.90 -5.57
N ARG A 603 -30.63 13.55 -4.49
CA ARG A 603 -29.33 14.22 -4.36
C ARG A 603 -28.63 13.87 -3.04
N PRO A 604 -28.36 12.59 -2.76
CA PRO A 604 -27.72 12.19 -1.53
C PRO A 604 -26.23 12.58 -1.50
N VAL A 605 -25.68 12.69 -0.30
CA VAL A 605 -24.25 12.90 -0.05
C VAL A 605 -23.68 11.82 0.86
N LEU A 606 -22.38 11.53 0.71
CA LEU A 606 -21.62 10.70 1.62
C LEU A 606 -20.78 11.60 2.54
N LEU A 607 -20.96 11.46 3.85
CA LEU A 607 -20.13 12.11 4.86
C LEU A 607 -19.24 11.08 5.56
N LEU A 608 -17.93 11.36 5.64
CA LEU A 608 -16.94 10.49 6.27
C LEU A 608 -16.39 11.15 7.54
N GLY A 609 -16.40 10.42 8.66
CA GLY A 609 -15.74 10.86 9.90
C GLY A 609 -14.50 10.04 10.27
N SER A 610 -13.84 10.40 11.36
CA SER A 610 -12.58 9.77 11.80
C SER A 610 -12.70 8.26 12.04
N LEU A 611 -13.84 7.80 12.56
CA LEU A 611 -14.05 6.37 12.81
C LEU A 611 -14.06 5.54 11.52
N ALA A 612 -14.45 6.13 10.37
CA ALA A 612 -14.36 5.46 9.08
C ALA A 612 -12.90 5.15 8.74
N GLY A 613 -12.01 6.15 8.83
CA GLY A 613 -10.58 5.98 8.56
C GLY A 613 -9.85 5.05 9.53
N LEU A 614 -10.37 4.88 10.75
CA LEU A 614 -9.82 3.98 11.76
C LEU A 614 -10.35 2.55 11.65
N SER A 615 -11.60 2.38 11.19
CA SER A 615 -12.29 1.08 11.21
C SER A 615 -12.39 0.41 9.85
N LEU A 616 -12.18 1.15 8.76
CA LEU A 616 -12.31 0.66 7.40
C LEU A 616 -10.98 0.75 6.65
N PRO A 617 -10.65 -0.25 5.82
CA PRO A 617 -9.60 -0.09 4.83
C PRO A 617 -9.95 1.08 3.89
N ARG A 618 -8.96 1.92 3.55
CA ARG A 618 -9.14 3.03 2.60
C ARG A 618 -9.80 2.56 1.29
N LEU A 619 -9.41 1.39 0.80
CA LEU A 619 -10.01 0.77 -0.38
C LEU A 619 -11.54 0.57 -0.27
N HIS A 620 -12.07 0.19 0.90
CA HIS A 620 -13.52 0.05 1.08
C HIS A 620 -14.24 1.39 1.04
N ILE A 621 -13.63 2.44 1.58
CA ILE A 621 -14.17 3.80 1.54
C ILE A 621 -14.22 4.28 0.08
N GLU A 622 -13.16 4.04 -0.68
CA GLU A 622 -13.06 4.39 -2.08
C GLU A 622 -14.06 3.62 -2.96
N LEU A 623 -14.17 2.30 -2.77
CA LEU A 623 -15.16 1.46 -3.47
C LEU A 623 -16.60 1.87 -3.15
N LEU A 624 -16.87 2.26 -1.90
CA LEU A 624 -18.18 2.79 -1.51
C LEU A 624 -18.43 4.13 -2.23
N ALA A 625 -17.48 5.07 -2.21
CA ALA A 625 -17.60 6.33 -2.92
C ALA A 625 -17.82 6.15 -4.44
N GLU A 626 -17.13 5.19 -5.07
CA GLU A 626 -17.33 4.82 -6.47
C GLU A 626 -18.72 4.22 -6.72
N LYS A 627 -19.17 3.31 -5.85
CA LYS A 627 -20.51 2.69 -5.92
C LYS A 627 -21.63 3.71 -5.84
N LEU A 628 -21.49 4.67 -4.93
CA LEU A 628 -22.48 5.72 -4.70
C LEU A 628 -22.44 6.80 -5.80
N GLY A 629 -21.25 7.10 -6.33
CA GLY A 629 -21.06 8.08 -7.39
C GLY A 629 -21.55 9.49 -7.03
N CYS A 630 -21.66 9.81 -5.73
CA CYS A 630 -22.19 11.09 -5.23
C CYS A 630 -21.06 12.03 -4.78
N ALA A 631 -21.43 13.24 -4.34
CA ALA A 631 -20.51 14.10 -3.60
C ALA A 631 -20.11 13.45 -2.26
N VAL A 632 -18.82 13.49 -1.96
CA VAL A 632 -18.19 12.96 -0.74
C VAL A 632 -17.52 14.09 0.01
N LEU A 633 -17.86 14.25 1.28
CA LEU A 633 -17.20 15.22 2.16
C LEU A 633 -16.67 14.53 3.41
N CYS A 634 -15.59 15.06 3.96
CA CYS A 634 -14.97 14.55 5.18
C CYS A 634 -15.17 15.52 6.34
N GLN A 635 -15.47 15.04 7.53
CA GLN A 635 -15.27 15.85 8.74
C GLN A 635 -13.77 16.18 8.89
N PRO A 636 -13.40 17.22 9.66
CA PRO A 636 -12.00 17.67 9.77
C PRO A 636 -11.01 16.55 10.14
N ASP A 637 -11.42 15.63 11.00
CA ASP A 637 -10.67 14.46 11.46
C ASP A 637 -10.95 13.17 10.64
N GLY A 638 -11.84 13.26 9.65
CA GLY A 638 -12.33 12.17 8.82
C GLY A 638 -11.74 12.12 7.41
N ARG A 639 -10.59 12.74 7.17
CA ARG A 639 -9.92 12.82 5.84
C ARG A 639 -9.28 11.49 5.44
N CYS A 640 -10.12 10.51 5.12
CA CYS A 640 -9.75 9.11 4.93
C CYS A 640 -9.97 8.59 3.49
N ILE A 641 -10.20 9.50 2.54
CA ILE A 641 -10.34 9.22 1.11
C ILE A 641 -9.24 9.96 0.32
N GLU A 642 -8.87 9.44 -0.85
CA GLU A 642 -8.00 10.15 -1.78
C GLU A 642 -8.67 11.43 -2.31
N GLU A 643 -8.02 12.58 -2.06
CA GLU A 643 -8.60 13.91 -2.34
C GLU A 643 -8.49 14.35 -3.80
N SER A 644 -7.78 13.58 -4.63
CA SER A 644 -7.71 13.77 -6.09
C SER A 644 -8.98 13.29 -6.81
N ARG A 645 -9.84 12.54 -6.10
CA ARG A 645 -11.00 11.86 -6.70
C ARG A 645 -12.09 12.85 -7.10
N PRO A 646 -12.79 12.61 -8.24
CA PRO A 646 -13.87 13.49 -8.69
C PRO A 646 -15.01 13.66 -7.68
N GLN A 647 -15.27 12.65 -6.86
CA GLN A 647 -16.32 12.69 -5.84
C GLN A 647 -15.95 13.56 -4.63
N TYR A 648 -14.66 13.79 -4.36
CA TYR A 648 -14.22 14.53 -3.18
C TYR A 648 -14.57 16.01 -3.32
N CYS A 649 -15.40 16.50 -2.40
CA CYS A 649 -15.93 17.87 -2.38
C CYS A 649 -15.38 18.69 -1.20
N GLY A 650 -14.25 18.25 -0.62
CA GLY A 650 -13.59 18.93 0.50
C GLY A 650 -14.12 18.50 1.87
N GLN A 651 -13.81 19.31 2.88
CA GLN A 651 -14.22 19.07 4.26
C GLN A 651 -15.62 19.62 4.53
N PHE A 652 -16.36 18.97 5.43
CA PHE A 652 -17.62 19.44 5.99
C PHE A 652 -17.40 19.76 7.47
N TRP A 653 -17.23 21.05 7.76
CA TRP A 653 -17.24 21.60 9.10
C TRP A 653 -18.22 22.77 9.10
N ALA A 654 -19.48 22.49 9.46
CA ALA A 654 -20.59 23.40 9.24
C ALA A 654 -20.33 24.79 9.85
N GLY A 655 -20.42 25.81 9.01
CA GLY A 655 -20.19 27.20 9.38
C GLY A 655 -18.73 27.57 9.61
N MET A 656 -17.79 26.67 9.36
CA MET A 656 -16.38 26.87 9.70
C MET A 656 -15.49 26.91 8.47
N THR A 657 -15.57 25.89 7.62
CA THR A 657 -14.72 25.74 6.44
C THR A 657 -15.53 25.29 5.25
N ASN A 658 -15.03 25.59 4.04
CA ASN A 658 -15.62 25.13 2.78
C ASN A 658 -17.13 25.44 2.64
N PRO A 659 -17.52 26.73 2.49
CA PRO A 659 -18.93 27.13 2.39
C PRO A 659 -19.69 26.45 1.24
N GLU A 660 -18.98 26.05 0.17
CA GLU A 660 -19.58 25.31 -0.95
C GLU A 660 -19.88 23.87 -0.58
N GLY A 661 -18.93 23.20 0.08
CA GLY A 661 -19.14 21.87 0.66
C GLY A 661 -20.31 21.86 1.64
N GLU A 662 -20.38 22.85 2.52
CA GLU A 662 -21.52 23.04 3.40
C GLU A 662 -22.82 23.20 2.63
N HIS A 663 -22.87 24.06 1.60
CA HIS A 663 -24.06 24.21 0.78
C HIS A 663 -24.47 22.89 0.09
N ILE A 664 -23.51 22.10 -0.40
CA ILE A 664 -23.77 20.77 -1.00
C ILE A 664 -24.46 19.84 0.00
N VAL A 665 -23.93 19.78 1.23
CA VAL A 665 -24.49 18.94 2.29
C VAL A 665 -25.86 19.46 2.74
N MET A 666 -25.97 20.75 3.04
CA MET A 666 -27.21 21.35 3.54
C MET A 666 -28.35 21.37 2.51
N SER A 667 -28.05 21.37 1.21
CA SER A 667 -29.05 21.26 0.13
C SER A 667 -29.37 19.83 -0.30
N SER A 668 -28.66 18.83 0.24
CA SER A 668 -28.92 17.41 -0.01
C SER A 668 -30.24 16.97 0.63
N ASP A 669 -30.96 16.07 -0.04
CA ASP A 669 -32.16 15.44 0.49
C ASP A 669 -31.87 14.21 1.36
N PHE A 670 -30.63 13.72 1.40
CA PHE A 670 -30.25 12.55 2.20
C PHE A 670 -28.74 12.49 2.52
N TRP A 671 -28.40 12.30 3.80
CA TRP A 671 -27.02 12.16 4.28
C TRP A 671 -26.75 10.72 4.69
N LEU A 672 -25.79 10.07 4.01
CA LEU A 672 -25.22 8.81 4.50
C LEU A 672 -23.91 9.14 5.22
N VAL A 673 -23.90 8.99 6.54
CA VAL A 673 -22.75 9.30 7.39
C VAL A 673 -22.08 8.01 7.82
N ILE A 674 -20.82 7.82 7.44
CA ILE A 674 -20.02 6.65 7.82
C ILE A 674 -18.96 7.09 8.83
N GLY A 675 -19.04 6.55 10.04
CA GLY A 675 -18.09 6.82 11.12
C GLY A 675 -18.00 8.29 11.54
N GLY A 676 -19.10 9.03 11.42
CA GLY A 676 -19.19 10.45 11.78
C GLY A 676 -19.19 10.69 13.29
N ASN A 677 -18.65 11.83 13.72
CA ASN A 677 -18.66 12.30 15.10
C ASN A 677 -19.38 13.66 15.20
N TRP A 678 -20.10 13.90 16.28
CA TRP A 678 -20.95 15.09 16.43
C TRP A 678 -20.75 15.79 17.79
N SER A 679 -19.50 15.94 18.22
CA SER A 679 -19.16 16.75 19.41
C SER A 679 -19.43 18.24 19.17
N ASP A 680 -19.44 19.02 20.25
CA ASP A 680 -19.52 20.49 20.22
C ASP A 680 -18.54 21.18 19.26
N LEU A 681 -17.36 20.60 19.05
CA LEU A 681 -16.37 21.04 18.07
C LEU A 681 -16.68 20.61 16.62
N HIS A 682 -17.40 19.52 16.39
CA HIS A 682 -17.87 19.15 15.05
C HIS A 682 -19.10 19.96 14.63
N VAL A 683 -19.92 20.38 15.61
CA VAL A 683 -21.16 21.16 15.43
C VAL A 683 -21.09 22.55 16.09
N VAL A 684 -20.14 23.37 15.61
CA VAL A 684 -19.88 24.73 16.14
C VAL A 684 -21.06 25.71 15.92
N MET A 685 -21.94 25.46 14.95
CA MET A 685 -23.06 26.38 14.66
C MET A 685 -24.44 25.74 14.77
N SER A 686 -24.61 24.56 14.20
CA SER A 686 -25.91 23.91 14.02
C SER A 686 -25.89 22.53 14.66
N SER A 687 -26.96 22.20 15.38
CA SER A 687 -27.09 20.84 15.91
C SER A 687 -27.44 19.89 14.77
N HIS A 688 -26.60 18.88 14.53
CA HIS A 688 -26.91 17.77 13.62
C HIS A 688 -28.31 17.16 13.87
N LYS A 689 -28.80 17.20 15.12
CA LYS A 689 -30.15 16.73 15.48
C LYS A 689 -31.28 17.35 14.65
N GLN A 690 -31.10 18.58 14.15
CA GLN A 690 -32.08 19.22 13.26
C GLN A 690 -32.17 18.53 11.90
N GLU A 691 -31.14 17.76 11.55
CA GLU A 691 -30.96 17.08 10.26
C GLU A 691 -31.19 15.56 10.35
N ASN A 692 -31.49 15.04 11.55
CA ASN A 692 -31.72 13.60 11.76
C ASN A 692 -32.80 13.04 10.82
N TYR A 693 -33.84 13.82 10.47
CA TYR A 693 -34.92 13.41 9.58
C TYR A 693 -34.48 13.03 8.16
N ARG A 694 -33.25 13.38 7.75
CA ARG A 694 -32.65 13.07 6.45
C ARG A 694 -31.30 12.36 6.55
N MET A 695 -30.94 11.85 7.73
CA MET A 695 -29.61 11.30 8.00
C MET A 695 -29.67 9.82 8.39
N ILE A 696 -28.77 9.02 7.83
CA ILE A 696 -28.38 7.73 8.41
C ILE A 696 -26.98 7.87 8.99
N SER A 697 -26.85 7.53 10.27
CA SER A 697 -25.56 7.47 10.96
C SER A 697 -25.13 6.01 11.10
N VAL A 698 -24.00 5.66 10.48
CA VAL A 698 -23.34 4.37 10.66
C VAL A 698 -22.17 4.56 11.61
N ASP A 699 -22.29 4.00 12.81
CA ASP A 699 -21.23 3.96 13.81
C ASP A 699 -20.49 2.61 13.76
N LYS A 700 -19.62 2.33 14.74
CA LYS A 700 -18.78 1.14 14.82
C LYS A 700 -19.58 -0.15 14.79
N ASP A 701 -20.63 -0.21 15.60
CA ASP A 701 -21.42 -1.41 15.86
C ASP A 701 -22.95 -1.20 15.81
N TRP A 702 -23.41 -0.07 15.25
CA TRP A 702 -24.84 0.23 15.08
C TRP A 702 -25.12 1.17 13.90
N VAL A 703 -26.38 1.21 13.48
CA VAL A 703 -26.92 2.15 12.47
C VAL A 703 -28.14 2.86 13.04
N GLU A 704 -28.19 4.19 12.96
CA GLU A 704 -29.37 4.99 13.29
C GLU A 704 -30.04 5.47 12.00
N LEU A 705 -31.35 5.22 11.90
CA LEU A 705 -32.19 5.62 10.78
C LEU A 705 -32.83 7.01 11.01
N PRO A 706 -33.39 7.65 9.98
CA PRO A 706 -33.93 9.00 10.11
C PRO A 706 -35.11 9.16 11.08
N ASP A 707 -35.81 8.06 11.39
CA ASP A 707 -36.89 8.00 12.37
C ASP A 707 -36.39 7.81 13.82
N GLY A 708 -35.07 7.76 14.03
CA GLY A 708 -34.42 7.51 15.32
C GLY A 708 -34.29 6.01 15.67
N LYS A 709 -34.77 5.09 14.81
CA LYS A 709 -34.61 3.65 15.05
C LYS A 709 -33.14 3.26 14.96
N HIS A 710 -32.67 2.52 15.96
CA HIS A 710 -31.32 1.95 15.98
C HIS A 710 -31.35 0.46 15.59
N ILE A 711 -30.51 0.08 14.62
CA ILE A 711 -30.25 -1.32 14.23
C ILE A 711 -28.90 -1.72 14.80
N LYS A 712 -28.88 -2.69 15.72
CA LYS A 712 -27.68 -3.15 16.44
C LYS A 712 -27.79 -4.60 16.90
N PRO A 713 -26.68 -5.36 17.00
CA PRO A 713 -25.32 -4.96 16.63
C PRO A 713 -25.08 -5.10 15.11
N VAL A 714 -24.39 -4.14 14.49
CA VAL A 714 -24.00 -4.10 13.07
C VAL A 714 -22.55 -3.64 12.92
N ASN A 715 -21.64 -4.54 12.54
CA ASN A 715 -20.24 -4.15 12.30
C ASN A 715 -20.10 -3.26 11.06
N ILE A 716 -19.48 -2.07 11.22
CA ILE A 716 -19.28 -1.09 10.15
C ILE A 716 -18.59 -1.68 8.91
N GLY A 717 -17.55 -2.50 9.09
CA GLY A 717 -16.81 -3.13 7.99
C GLY A 717 -17.65 -4.11 7.19
N ALA A 718 -18.41 -4.96 7.88
CA ALA A 718 -19.34 -5.90 7.24
C ALA A 718 -20.48 -5.17 6.52
N LEU A 719 -21.00 -4.09 7.10
CA LEU A 719 -22.06 -3.30 6.50
C LEU A 719 -21.59 -2.60 5.23
N VAL A 720 -20.47 -1.88 5.28
CA VAL A 720 -19.91 -1.19 4.11
C VAL A 720 -19.63 -2.18 2.98
N ALA A 721 -19.06 -3.35 3.28
CA ALA A 721 -18.87 -4.40 2.28
C ALA A 721 -20.20 -4.85 1.64
N GLN A 722 -21.27 -4.98 2.42
CA GLN A 722 -22.59 -5.32 1.88
C GLN A 722 -23.21 -4.17 1.08
N LEU A 723 -23.01 -2.90 1.48
CA LEU A 723 -23.47 -1.73 0.74
C LEU A 723 -22.78 -1.63 -0.64
N ILE A 724 -21.48 -1.89 -0.72
CA ILE A 724 -20.72 -1.93 -1.98
C ILE A 724 -21.35 -2.96 -2.94
N MET A 725 -21.74 -4.13 -2.41
CA MET A 725 -22.36 -5.22 -3.18
C MET A 725 -23.87 -5.06 -3.40
N SER A 726 -24.50 -4.04 -2.83
CA SER A 726 -25.96 -3.89 -2.82
C SER A 726 -26.53 -3.39 -4.15
N GLY A 727 -27.86 -3.34 -4.25
CA GLY A 727 -28.60 -2.72 -5.35
C GLY A 727 -28.65 -1.18 -5.29
N MET A 728 -27.77 -0.51 -4.55
CA MET A 728 -27.69 0.95 -4.53
C MET A 728 -27.32 1.48 -5.92
N LYS A 729 -28.11 2.44 -6.42
CA LYS A 729 -27.92 3.09 -7.73
C LYS A 729 -27.00 4.30 -7.58
N PRO A 730 -26.02 4.52 -8.49
CA PRO A 730 -25.14 5.69 -8.42
C PRO A 730 -25.91 6.99 -8.66
N LYS A 731 -25.46 8.10 -8.05
CA LYS A 731 -26.11 9.42 -8.06
C LYS A 731 -25.15 10.52 -8.53
N THR A 732 -24.72 10.42 -9.79
CA THR A 732 -23.66 11.27 -10.39
C THR A 732 -24.07 12.72 -10.64
N GLU A 733 -25.37 13.02 -10.68
CA GLU A 733 -25.88 14.40 -10.84
C GLU A 733 -25.57 15.30 -9.62
N SER A 734 -25.11 14.70 -8.51
CA SER A 734 -24.76 15.40 -7.27
C SER A 734 -23.31 15.89 -7.20
N ILE A 735 -22.44 15.57 -8.18
CA ILE A 735 -21.02 15.94 -8.17
C ILE A 735 -20.86 17.38 -8.73
N PRO A 736 -20.52 18.37 -7.90
CA PRO A 736 -20.19 19.71 -8.38
C PRO A 736 -18.74 19.77 -8.89
N ARG A 737 -18.39 20.85 -9.60
CA ARG A 737 -16.98 21.14 -9.90
C ARG A 737 -16.29 21.68 -8.64
N PRO A 738 -15.22 21.04 -8.11
CA PRO A 738 -14.52 21.55 -6.94
C PRO A 738 -13.87 22.90 -7.22
N LYS A 739 -13.90 23.83 -6.25
CA LYS A 739 -13.00 25.00 -6.25
C LYS A 739 -11.62 24.60 -5.72
N PRO A 740 -10.54 25.22 -6.22
CA PRO A 740 -9.20 25.00 -5.68
C PRO A 740 -9.10 25.50 -4.23
N LEU A 741 -8.49 24.68 -3.36
CA LEU A 741 -8.17 25.05 -1.97
C LEU A 741 -7.12 26.17 -1.93
N LEU A 742 -7.07 26.94 -0.83
CA LEU A 742 -6.14 28.06 -0.66
C LEU A 742 -4.67 27.66 -0.89
N GLY A 743 -4.24 26.50 -0.40
CA GLY A 743 -2.89 25.99 -0.63
C GLY A 743 -2.58 25.68 -2.09
N CYS A 744 -3.60 25.38 -2.89
CA CYS A 744 -3.49 25.10 -4.33
C CYS A 744 -3.58 26.37 -5.20
N LEU A 745 -3.80 27.54 -4.61
CA LEU A 745 -3.75 28.80 -5.36
C LEU A 745 -2.31 29.15 -5.72
N PRO A 746 -2.06 29.74 -6.91
CA PRO A 746 -0.73 30.20 -7.25
C PRO A 746 -0.23 31.21 -6.21
N PRO A 747 1.09 31.25 -5.96
CA PRO A 747 1.70 32.31 -5.15
C PRO A 747 1.27 33.67 -5.66
N ASN A 748 1.11 34.64 -4.77
CA ASN A 748 0.72 35.98 -5.19
C ASN A 748 1.85 36.59 -6.03
N GLU A 749 1.56 37.06 -7.25
CA GLU A 749 2.58 37.56 -8.20
C GLU A 749 3.39 38.75 -7.66
N THR A 750 2.94 39.36 -6.56
CA THR A 750 3.56 40.50 -5.87
C THR A 750 4.52 40.11 -4.73
N GLU A 751 4.67 38.82 -4.40
CA GLU A 751 5.49 38.35 -3.28
C GLU A 751 7.00 38.27 -3.65
N THR A 752 7.81 39.16 -3.06
CA THR A 752 9.28 39.11 -3.18
C THR A 752 9.91 38.20 -2.12
N PRO A 753 11.09 37.61 -2.38
CA PRO A 753 11.79 36.77 -1.39
C PRO A 753 12.04 37.46 -0.05
N GLU A 754 12.22 38.78 -0.04
CA GLU A 754 12.49 39.58 1.15
C GLU A 754 11.22 39.94 1.95
N ALA A 755 10.04 39.68 1.38
CA ALA A 755 8.78 39.97 2.05
C ALA A 755 8.66 39.14 3.35
N PRO A 756 8.06 39.70 4.41
CA PRO A 756 7.79 38.97 5.65
C PRO A 756 7.02 37.69 5.38
N LEU A 757 7.36 36.64 6.13
CA LEU A 757 6.62 35.39 6.11
C LEU A 757 5.16 35.65 6.51
N THR A 758 4.23 35.06 5.76
CA THR A 758 2.81 35.10 6.08
C THR A 758 2.29 33.68 6.30
N LEU A 759 1.15 33.56 6.96
CA LEU A 759 0.47 32.29 7.11
C LEU A 759 0.07 31.71 5.74
N ARG A 760 -0.35 32.56 4.81
CA ARG A 760 -0.69 32.17 3.43
C ARG A 760 0.52 31.56 2.70
N SER A 761 1.68 32.21 2.74
CA SER A 761 2.89 31.67 2.09
C SER A 761 3.38 30.39 2.77
N SER A 762 3.19 30.28 4.09
CA SER A 762 3.46 29.04 4.85
C SER A 762 2.57 27.88 4.39
N ILE A 763 1.25 28.11 4.25
CA ILE A 763 0.29 27.10 3.74
C ILE A 763 0.69 26.65 2.33
N SER A 764 1.02 27.58 1.43
CA SER A 764 1.45 27.27 0.06
C SER A 764 2.76 26.48 0.05
N GLY A 765 3.73 26.84 0.90
CA GLY A 765 4.98 26.10 1.05
C GLY A 765 4.75 24.66 1.55
N ILE A 766 3.89 24.47 2.55
CA ILE A 766 3.56 23.13 3.06
C ILE A 766 2.81 22.30 1.98
N GLN A 767 1.91 22.92 1.22
CA GLN A 767 1.22 22.27 0.09
C GLN A 767 2.20 21.77 -0.98
N GLY A 768 3.24 22.55 -1.29
CA GLY A 768 4.28 22.15 -2.25
C GLY A 768 5.21 21.06 -1.70
N LEU A 769 5.37 20.99 -0.38
CA LEU A 769 6.23 20.02 0.29
C LEU A 769 5.60 18.64 0.43
N ILE A 770 4.31 18.58 0.77
CA ILE A 770 3.65 17.31 1.12
C ILE A 770 3.63 16.35 -0.07
N LYS A 771 4.13 15.12 0.14
CA LYS A 771 4.29 14.08 -0.89
C LYS A 771 3.37 12.89 -0.62
N GLY A 772 3.27 12.03 -1.63
CA GLY A 772 2.57 10.76 -1.48
C GLY A 772 3.11 9.94 -0.29
N HIS A 773 2.22 9.20 0.35
CA HIS A 773 2.43 8.48 1.60
C HIS A 773 2.64 9.33 2.86
N ASP A 774 3.06 10.61 2.81
CA ASP A 774 3.34 11.43 4.00
C ASP A 774 2.19 11.45 5.03
N THR A 775 2.49 11.73 6.29
CA THR A 775 1.47 11.90 7.33
C THR A 775 1.54 13.28 7.93
N LEU A 776 0.48 14.05 7.77
CA LEU A 776 0.30 15.35 8.38
C LEU A 776 -0.30 15.17 9.79
N LEU A 777 0.41 15.62 10.82
CA LEU A 777 -0.08 15.64 12.19
C LEU A 777 -0.30 17.08 12.63
N CYS A 778 -1.53 17.42 13.02
CA CYS A 778 -1.92 18.78 13.29
C CYS A 778 -2.30 18.94 14.76
N ASP A 779 -1.53 19.75 15.48
CA ASP A 779 -1.80 20.03 16.90
C ASP A 779 -3.01 20.93 17.09
N ALA A 780 -3.50 20.98 18.33
CA ALA A 780 -4.59 21.85 18.70
C ALA A 780 -4.26 23.34 18.50
N GLY A 781 -5.16 24.04 17.80
CA GLY A 781 -4.99 25.45 17.44
C GLY A 781 -5.19 25.72 15.95
N GLU A 782 -4.54 26.76 15.46
CA GLU A 782 -4.62 27.19 14.05
C GLU A 782 -4.13 26.12 13.07
N SER A 783 -3.27 25.20 13.51
CA SER A 783 -2.80 24.06 12.72
C SER A 783 -3.93 23.17 12.16
N TRP A 784 -5.08 23.08 12.84
CA TRP A 784 -6.26 22.39 12.32
C TRP A 784 -6.84 23.07 11.07
N LEU A 785 -6.90 24.40 11.10
CA LEU A 785 -7.47 25.20 10.03
C LEU A 785 -6.51 25.25 8.84
N ILE A 786 -5.20 25.36 9.11
CA ILE A 786 -4.14 25.21 8.11
C ILE A 786 -4.29 23.87 7.37
N ALA A 787 -4.54 22.77 8.09
CA ALA A 787 -4.71 21.45 7.48
C ALA A 787 -5.86 21.43 6.46
N ASN A 788 -6.95 22.17 6.70
CA ASN A 788 -8.09 22.24 5.79
C ASN A 788 -7.75 22.95 4.46
N HIS A 789 -6.70 23.77 4.44
CA HIS A 789 -6.23 24.46 3.25
C HIS A 789 -5.18 23.68 2.44
N ILE A 790 -4.76 22.51 2.93
CA ILE A 790 -3.79 21.63 2.28
C ILE A 790 -4.54 20.45 1.66
N LEU A 791 -4.44 20.27 0.35
CA LEU A 791 -4.89 19.07 -0.35
C LEU A 791 -3.91 17.91 -0.12
N LEU A 792 -4.43 16.76 0.28
CA LEU A 792 -3.60 15.56 0.48
C LEU A 792 -3.30 14.88 -0.86
N PRO A 793 -2.01 14.65 -1.20
CA PRO A 793 -1.66 13.82 -2.34
C PRO A 793 -2.07 12.36 -2.11
N PRO A 794 -2.07 11.52 -3.17
CA PRO A 794 -2.43 10.12 -3.04
C PRO A 794 -1.66 9.42 -1.92
N GLU A 795 -2.37 8.62 -1.12
CA GLU A 795 -1.84 7.83 0.00
C GLU A 795 -1.31 8.64 1.20
N ALA A 796 -1.29 9.98 1.14
CA ALA A 796 -1.03 10.78 2.32
C ALA A 796 -2.18 10.68 3.33
N ASN A 797 -1.84 10.85 4.60
CA ASN A 797 -2.79 10.79 5.72
C ASN A 797 -2.74 12.10 6.51
N CYS A 798 -3.85 12.44 7.17
CA CYS A 798 -3.93 13.58 8.07
C CYS A 798 -4.56 13.13 9.39
N HIS A 799 -3.96 13.52 10.51
CA HIS A 799 -4.42 13.18 11.85
C HIS A 799 -4.56 14.42 12.73
N LEU A 800 -5.73 14.53 13.34
CA LEU A 800 -6.09 15.53 14.33
C LEU A 800 -6.62 14.78 15.57
N GLN A 801 -6.32 15.26 16.78
CA GLN A 801 -6.80 14.65 18.02
C GLN A 801 -8.21 15.15 18.43
N PHE A 802 -9.18 15.15 17.50
CA PHE A 802 -10.56 15.56 17.80
C PHE A 802 -11.38 14.43 18.43
N PRO A 803 -12.23 14.69 19.45
CA PRO A 803 -12.52 15.98 20.07
C PRO A 803 -11.69 16.28 21.33
N TYR A 804 -10.71 15.43 21.70
CA TYR A 804 -9.96 15.58 22.96
C TYR A 804 -9.05 16.80 22.98
N CYS A 805 -8.42 17.10 21.85
CA CYS A 805 -7.77 18.37 21.56
C CYS A 805 -6.68 18.79 22.57
N SER A 806 -5.86 17.85 23.04
CA SER A 806 -4.80 18.19 23.99
C SER A 806 -3.60 18.81 23.27
N ILE A 807 -3.30 20.08 23.60
CA ILE A 807 -2.15 20.80 23.03
C ILE A 807 -0.83 20.09 23.34
N GLY A 808 0.07 20.07 22.36
CA GLY A 808 1.36 19.38 22.44
C GLY A 808 1.31 17.91 21.99
N TRP A 809 0.15 17.39 21.59
CA TRP A 809 -0.01 16.01 21.13
C TRP A 809 0.78 15.71 19.85
N ALA A 810 0.73 16.62 18.87
CA ALA A 810 1.22 16.32 17.52
C ALA A 810 2.72 16.05 17.46
N LEU A 811 3.50 16.63 18.37
CA LEU A 811 4.96 16.48 18.38
C LEU A 811 5.39 15.05 18.78
N PRO A 812 5.03 14.50 19.96
CA PRO A 812 5.34 13.10 20.25
C PRO A 812 4.55 12.13 19.38
N ALA A 813 3.30 12.41 19.01
CA ALA A 813 2.54 11.57 18.08
C ALA A 813 3.24 11.48 16.72
N GLY A 814 3.84 12.58 16.24
CA GLY A 814 4.59 12.59 15.00
C GLY A 814 5.89 11.80 15.08
N PHE A 815 6.52 11.76 16.26
CA PHE A 815 7.64 10.84 16.52
C PHE A 815 7.19 9.37 16.41
N GLY A 816 6.11 9.00 17.09
CA GLY A 816 5.56 7.64 17.02
C GLY A 816 5.12 7.23 15.62
N SER A 817 4.44 8.13 14.91
CA SER A 817 4.08 7.98 13.50
C SER A 817 5.32 7.74 12.64
N GLN A 818 6.38 8.52 12.81
CA GLN A 818 7.61 8.36 12.02
C GLN A 818 8.27 7.00 12.22
N LEU A 819 8.23 6.45 13.44
CA LEU A 819 8.78 5.12 13.73
C LEU A 819 7.91 3.97 13.18
N ALA A 820 6.59 4.16 13.10
CA ALA A 820 5.66 3.15 12.61
C ALA A 820 5.72 2.97 11.08
N ARG A 821 6.24 3.96 10.36
CA ARG A 821 6.13 4.08 8.90
C ARG A 821 7.28 3.40 8.18
N THR A 822 6.95 2.80 7.04
CA THR A 822 7.92 2.23 6.09
C THR A 822 8.30 3.20 4.96
N ARG A 823 7.46 4.20 4.69
CA ARG A 823 7.61 5.19 3.60
C ARG A 823 7.18 6.57 4.05
N GLY A 824 7.62 7.61 3.34
CA GLY A 824 7.27 9.01 3.56
C GLY A 824 7.65 9.56 4.94
N ARG A 825 7.31 10.83 5.19
CA ARG A 825 7.69 11.56 6.40
C ARG A 825 6.46 11.95 7.21
N SER A 826 6.66 12.09 8.52
CA SER A 826 5.73 12.78 9.39
C SER A 826 5.97 14.28 9.27
N ILE A 827 4.93 15.01 8.86
CA ILE A 827 4.90 16.46 8.73
C ILE A 827 4.09 16.99 9.92
N ILE A 828 4.75 17.66 10.86
CA ILE A 828 4.17 18.06 12.14
C ILE A 828 3.88 19.56 12.09
N LEU A 829 2.61 19.92 12.26
CA LEU A 829 2.16 21.31 12.38
C LEU A 829 1.80 21.57 13.84
N ILE A 830 2.55 22.47 14.49
CA ILE A 830 2.40 22.75 15.92
C ILE A 830 2.59 24.24 16.22
N GLY A 831 1.71 24.82 17.05
CA GLY A 831 1.88 26.18 17.56
C GLY A 831 2.97 26.25 18.64
N ASP A 832 3.56 27.43 18.83
CA ASP A 832 4.57 27.68 19.87
C ASP A 832 4.11 27.27 21.28
N GLY A 833 2.87 27.57 21.66
CA GLY A 833 2.31 27.18 22.96
C GLY A 833 2.11 25.68 23.12
N GLY A 834 1.70 24.97 22.07
CA GLY A 834 1.62 23.50 22.08
C GLY A 834 3.02 22.87 22.14
N PHE A 835 3.98 23.45 21.42
CA PHE A 835 5.37 23.00 21.43
C PHE A 835 5.98 23.04 22.84
N GLN A 836 5.72 24.09 23.64
CA GLN A 836 6.26 24.19 25.01
C GLN A 836 5.82 23.05 25.94
N MET A 837 4.68 22.40 25.66
CA MET A 837 4.18 21.29 26.48
C MET A 837 5.04 20.02 26.35
N THR A 838 5.60 19.78 25.16
CA THR A 838 6.19 18.49 24.81
C THR A 838 7.54 18.58 24.07
N ALA A 839 8.15 19.77 23.98
CA ALA A 839 9.37 20.11 23.24
C ALA A 839 10.51 19.07 23.32
N GLN A 840 10.70 18.47 24.50
CA GLN A 840 11.70 17.43 24.77
C GLN A 840 11.55 16.18 23.88
N ALA A 841 10.39 15.96 23.24
CA ALA A 841 10.22 14.91 22.24
C ALA A 841 11.19 15.03 21.05
N VAL A 842 11.66 16.24 20.72
CA VAL A 842 12.69 16.46 19.70
C VAL A 842 13.98 15.70 20.04
N SER A 843 14.36 15.64 21.32
CA SER A 843 15.53 14.86 21.75
C SER A 843 15.36 13.35 21.52
N SER A 844 14.13 12.84 21.67
CA SER A 844 13.81 11.44 21.36
C SER A 844 13.91 11.20 19.85
N MET A 845 13.38 12.10 19.02
CA MET A 845 13.49 11.99 17.56
C MET A 845 14.96 11.95 17.11
N ILE A 846 15.81 12.83 17.65
CA ILE A 846 17.25 12.87 17.38
C ILE A 846 17.92 11.56 17.78
N ARG A 847 17.65 11.06 19.00
CA ARG A 847 18.21 9.81 19.52
C ARG A 847 17.90 8.62 18.62
N TYR A 848 16.66 8.54 18.12
CA TYR A 848 16.19 7.46 17.26
C TYR A 848 16.36 7.73 15.77
N LYS A 849 17.00 8.85 15.40
CA LYS A 849 17.21 9.29 14.01
C LYS A 849 15.92 9.34 13.19
N ALA A 850 14.82 9.70 13.84
CA ALA A 850 13.59 10.00 13.14
C ALA A 850 13.81 11.27 12.30
N ASN A 851 13.27 11.29 11.09
CA ASN A 851 13.42 12.38 10.13
C ASN A 851 12.11 13.14 9.84
N PRO A 852 11.29 13.53 10.84
CA PRO A 852 10.10 14.32 10.57
C PRO A 852 10.46 15.74 10.09
N VAL A 853 9.49 16.42 9.47
CA VAL A 853 9.53 17.86 9.23
C VAL A 853 8.63 18.53 10.25
N ILE A 854 9.17 19.45 11.04
CA ILE A 854 8.47 20.10 12.14
C ILE A 854 8.31 21.59 11.79
N PHE A 855 7.07 22.03 11.64
CA PHE A 855 6.71 23.43 11.50
C PHE A 855 6.20 23.95 12.85
N VAL A 856 6.99 24.81 13.49
CA VAL A 856 6.59 25.53 14.70
C VAL A 856 6.07 26.89 14.30
N PHE A 857 4.77 27.12 14.45
CA PHE A 857 4.12 28.40 14.20
C PHE A 857 4.36 29.32 15.40
N ASN A 858 5.39 30.16 15.31
CA ASN A 858 5.74 31.14 16.34
C ASN A 858 4.98 32.45 16.08
N ASN A 859 3.79 32.55 16.66
CA ASN A 859 2.90 33.71 16.61
C ASN A 859 2.67 34.31 18.02
N LEU A 860 3.58 34.04 18.96
CA LEU A 860 3.69 34.67 20.29
C LEU A 860 2.52 34.38 21.24
N GLY A 861 2.04 33.14 21.26
CA GLY A 861 1.07 32.67 22.25
C GLY A 861 -0.14 31.93 21.69
N TYR A 862 -1.16 31.77 22.53
CA TYR A 862 -2.36 31.00 22.19
C TYR A 862 -3.31 31.81 21.30
N GLN A 863 -2.96 31.98 20.01
CA GLN A 863 -3.73 32.83 19.09
C GLN A 863 -5.16 32.35 18.80
N ILE A 864 -5.43 31.05 18.94
CA ILE A 864 -6.80 30.52 18.88
C ILE A 864 -7.70 31.13 19.98
N GLU A 865 -7.12 31.51 21.12
CA GLU A 865 -7.81 32.15 22.24
C GLU A 865 -7.72 33.69 22.23
N ALA A 866 -6.82 34.28 21.42
CA ALA A 866 -6.39 35.68 21.49
C ALA A 866 -7.26 36.71 20.72
N SER A 867 -6.92 38.00 20.84
CA SER A 867 -7.86 39.15 20.75
C SER A 867 -8.47 39.38 19.39
N GLN A 868 -7.84 38.83 18.36
CA GLN A 868 -8.27 39.00 16.99
C GLN A 868 -9.15 37.84 16.51
N THR A 869 -9.20 36.77 17.30
CA THR A 869 -10.00 35.57 17.09
C THR A 869 -11.11 35.47 18.13
N ALA A 870 -11.36 36.52 18.93
CA ALA A 870 -12.58 36.78 19.72
C ALA A 870 -13.13 35.66 20.64
N MET A 871 -12.35 34.63 21.00
CA MET A 871 -12.76 33.59 21.96
C MET A 871 -12.81 34.13 23.39
N HIS A 872 -11.66 34.42 24.01
CA HIS A 872 -11.62 35.00 25.35
C HIS A 872 -10.27 35.67 25.66
N GLN A 873 -10.27 36.99 25.89
CA GLN A 873 -9.02 37.75 26.09
C GLN A 873 -8.50 37.81 27.50
N GLY A 874 -7.19 37.61 27.64
CA GLY A 874 -6.48 37.90 28.86
C GLY A 874 -4.99 37.58 28.84
N PRO A 875 -4.30 37.91 29.94
CA PRO A 875 -2.85 37.73 30.07
C PRO A 875 -2.40 36.28 29.96
N TYR A 876 -3.29 35.31 30.20
CA TYR A 876 -3.02 33.87 30.11
C TYR A 876 -2.81 33.37 28.68
N ASN A 877 -3.15 34.16 27.65
CA ASN A 877 -2.89 33.81 26.25
C ASN A 877 -1.45 34.11 25.81
N TYR A 878 -0.70 34.88 26.63
CA TYR A 878 0.67 35.29 26.32
C TYR A 878 1.66 34.39 27.06
N ILE A 879 2.54 33.75 26.30
CA ILE A 879 3.55 32.83 26.81
C ILE A 879 4.95 33.45 26.72
N ALA A 880 5.89 32.92 27.49
CA ALA A 880 7.29 33.29 27.35
C ALA A 880 7.81 32.80 25.99
N ASN A 881 8.19 33.71 25.10
CA ASN A 881 8.76 33.32 23.81
C ASN A 881 10.14 32.68 24.00
N TRP A 882 10.39 31.53 23.37
CA TRP A 882 11.68 30.86 23.38
C TRP A 882 12.44 31.12 22.08
N ASP A 883 13.74 30.87 22.10
CA ASP A 883 14.51 30.70 20.86
C ASP A 883 14.41 29.22 20.45
N TYR A 884 13.33 28.86 19.75
CA TYR A 884 12.99 27.47 19.45
C TYR A 884 14.06 26.78 18.61
N VAL A 885 14.63 27.46 17.61
CA VAL A 885 15.75 26.94 16.81
C VAL A 885 16.98 26.64 17.67
N ARG A 886 17.33 27.54 18.61
CA ARG A 886 18.48 27.33 19.49
C ARG A 886 18.23 26.20 20.48
N LEU A 887 17.02 26.08 21.01
CA LEU A 887 16.62 24.96 21.86
C LEU A 887 16.72 23.63 21.10
N ALA A 888 16.12 23.53 19.92
CA ALA A 888 16.17 22.33 19.08
C ALA A 888 17.63 21.94 18.75
N SER A 889 18.45 22.91 18.35
CA SER A 889 19.87 22.70 18.04
C SER A 889 20.67 22.23 19.26
N SER A 890 20.29 22.66 20.47
CA SER A 890 20.96 22.24 21.70
C SER A 890 20.80 20.73 21.97
N PHE A 891 19.68 20.11 21.55
CA PHE A 891 19.48 18.67 21.68
C PHE A 891 20.36 17.83 20.75
N SER A 892 20.87 18.40 19.66
CA SER A 892 21.78 17.74 18.73
C SER A 892 23.27 17.96 19.08
N SER A 893 23.57 18.65 20.18
CA SER A 893 24.95 18.89 20.61
C SER A 893 25.63 17.61 21.08
N LYS A 894 26.96 17.53 20.93
CA LYS A 894 27.73 16.38 21.42
C LYS A 894 27.48 16.16 22.91
N PRO A 895 27.41 14.91 23.40
CA PRO A 895 27.30 14.64 24.82
C PRO A 895 28.39 15.39 25.60
N HIS A 896 28.00 16.14 26.62
CA HIS A 896 28.93 16.89 27.48
C HIS A 896 29.64 15.99 28.51
N ALA A 897 29.18 14.74 28.65
CA ALA A 897 29.77 13.70 29.49
C ALA A 897 30.24 12.53 28.62
N PRO A 898 31.28 11.78 29.04
CA PRO A 898 31.70 10.58 28.34
C PRO A 898 30.53 9.60 28.19
N SER A 899 30.21 9.22 26.96
CA SER A 899 29.24 8.18 26.64
C SER A 899 29.90 6.82 26.91
N HIS A 900 29.72 6.29 28.12
CA HIS A 900 30.04 4.90 28.44
C HIS A 900 28.73 4.13 28.61
N ASN A 901 27.93 4.05 27.55
CA ASN A 901 26.76 3.19 27.53
C ASN A 901 27.19 1.76 27.14
N PRO A 902 27.28 0.80 28.09
CA PRO A 902 27.70 -0.57 27.78
C PRO A 902 26.68 -1.33 26.91
N TYR A 903 25.50 -0.76 26.70
CA TYR A 903 24.44 -1.30 25.86
C TYR A 903 24.34 -0.62 24.49
N ALA A 904 25.18 0.38 24.19
CA ALA A 904 25.26 0.95 22.85
C ALA A 904 25.91 -0.05 21.90
N SER A 905 25.35 -0.23 20.70
CA SER A 905 26.02 -1.04 19.68
C SER A 905 27.24 -0.32 19.13
N LYS A 906 28.19 -1.05 18.53
CA LYS A 906 29.32 -0.44 17.78
C LYS A 906 28.86 0.47 16.65
N GLU A 907 27.63 0.30 16.16
CA GLU A 907 27.02 1.25 15.23
C GLU A 907 26.54 2.51 15.95
N ASP A 908 25.92 2.41 17.12
CA ASP A 908 25.48 3.57 17.92
C ASP A 908 26.64 4.50 18.31
N GLU A 909 27.81 3.93 18.62
CA GLU A 909 29.03 4.70 18.88
C GLU A 909 29.57 5.41 17.61
N LYS A 910 29.52 4.77 16.44
CA LYS A 910 29.91 5.40 15.15
C LYS A 910 28.94 6.49 14.71
N ARG A 911 27.69 6.45 15.19
CA ARG A 911 26.60 7.35 14.81
C ARG A 911 26.65 8.71 15.53
N GLU A 912 27.49 8.89 16.56
CA GLU A 912 27.64 10.14 17.34
C GLU A 912 28.33 11.31 16.59
N GLY A 913 28.66 11.16 15.29
CA GLY A 913 29.46 12.12 14.52
C GLY A 913 28.76 12.95 13.44
N ASN A 914 27.54 12.60 13.00
CA ASN A 914 26.86 13.26 11.87
C ASN A 914 25.54 13.91 12.35
N PRO A 915 25.30 15.22 12.13
CA PRO A 915 24.08 15.87 12.59
C PRO A 915 22.83 15.23 11.98
N SER A 916 21.95 14.67 12.83
CA SER A 916 20.68 14.04 12.43
C SER A 916 19.55 15.04 12.21
N MET A 917 19.82 16.34 12.39
CA MET A 917 18.85 17.41 12.17
C MET A 917 19.48 18.66 11.56
N PHE A 918 18.62 19.52 11.01
CA PHE A 918 18.90 20.95 10.88
C PHE A 918 17.73 21.76 11.44
N ALA A 919 18.03 22.97 11.92
CA ALA A 919 17.04 23.88 12.46
C ALA A 919 17.19 25.27 11.81
N LEU A 920 16.09 25.86 11.36
CA LEU A 920 16.08 27.14 10.66
C LEU A 920 14.97 28.05 11.21
N LYS A 921 15.30 29.34 11.32
CA LYS A 921 14.36 30.40 11.68
C LYS A 921 13.91 31.06 10.39
N ILE A 922 12.61 31.03 10.13
CA ILE A 922 12.01 31.46 8.88
C ILE A 922 11.27 32.77 9.14
N LYS A 923 11.78 33.88 8.58
CA LYS A 923 11.20 35.22 8.77
C LYS A 923 10.66 35.81 7.47
N THR A 924 11.14 35.32 6.34
CA THR A 924 10.78 35.80 5.00
C THR A 924 10.33 34.66 4.11
N ILE A 925 9.70 35.00 2.99
CA ILE A 925 9.31 34.03 1.95
C ILE A 925 10.55 33.34 1.35
N GLY A 926 11.66 34.06 1.20
CA GLY A 926 12.94 33.52 0.73
C GLY A 926 13.53 32.48 1.68
N ASP A 927 13.49 32.75 2.99
CA ASP A 927 13.91 31.77 4.01
C ASP A 927 13.09 30.48 3.91
N LEU A 928 11.77 30.60 3.69
CA LEU A 928 10.88 29.45 3.56
C LEU A 928 11.26 28.61 2.36
N ARG A 929 11.45 29.23 1.18
CA ARG A 929 11.86 28.52 -0.04
C ARG A 929 13.17 27.76 0.17
N GLN A 930 14.19 28.42 0.71
CA GLN A 930 15.48 27.79 0.99
C GLN A 930 15.35 26.63 1.99
N ALA A 931 14.51 26.78 3.01
CA ALA A 931 14.27 25.72 3.98
C ALA A 931 13.59 24.51 3.33
N LEU A 932 12.60 24.72 2.47
CA LEU A 932 11.89 23.64 1.76
C LEU A 932 12.80 22.93 0.75
N ASP A 933 13.62 23.67 0.00
CA ASP A 933 14.64 23.07 -0.89
C ASP A 933 15.58 22.15 -0.10
N ARG A 934 16.03 22.61 1.07
CA ARG A 934 16.90 21.83 1.95
C ARG A 934 16.20 20.59 2.54
N VAL A 935 14.90 20.67 2.83
CA VAL A 935 14.11 19.50 3.28
C VAL A 935 14.14 18.39 2.23
N ASP A 936 14.14 18.75 0.95
CA ASP A 936 14.20 17.82 -0.19
C ASP A 936 15.62 17.32 -0.48
N GLU A 937 16.64 18.16 -0.30
CA GLU A 937 18.05 17.80 -0.45
C GLU A 937 18.56 16.91 0.69
N GLU A 938 18.00 17.03 1.90
CA GLU A 938 18.41 16.33 3.11
C GLU A 938 17.28 15.44 3.70
N PRO A 939 16.73 14.46 2.95
CA PRO A 939 15.53 13.71 3.35
C PRO A 939 15.72 12.82 4.59
N ASP A 940 16.96 12.44 4.89
CA ASP A 940 17.32 11.60 6.04
C ASP A 940 17.41 12.39 7.36
N LYS A 941 17.31 13.72 7.33
CA LYS A 941 17.44 14.56 8.53
C LYS A 941 16.09 15.07 9.02
N LEU A 942 15.98 15.20 10.34
CA LEU A 942 14.92 15.96 10.97
C LEU A 942 15.05 17.43 10.57
N ALA A 943 13.98 18.01 10.03
CA ALA A 943 13.93 19.43 9.68
C ALA A 943 13.10 20.19 10.72
N PHE A 944 13.72 21.10 11.46
CA PHE A 944 13.04 21.93 12.45
C PHE A 944 12.91 23.36 11.93
N LEU A 945 11.68 23.78 11.61
CA LEU A 945 11.39 25.05 10.95
C LEU A 945 10.55 25.93 11.88
N GLU A 946 11.16 26.96 12.46
CA GLU A 946 10.45 27.97 13.26
C GLU A 946 9.93 29.06 12.33
N LEU A 947 8.61 29.08 12.12
CA LEU A 947 7.93 30.08 11.30
C LEU A 947 7.58 31.30 12.16
N CYS A 948 8.29 32.41 11.96
CA CYS A 948 8.00 33.67 12.66
C CYS A 948 6.85 34.41 11.95
N ILE A 949 5.63 34.23 12.45
CA ILE A 949 4.41 34.80 11.86
C ILE A 949 3.89 35.92 12.75
N GLN A 950 3.32 36.97 12.15
CA GLN A 950 2.72 38.04 12.94
C GLN A 950 1.49 37.52 13.71
N PRO A 951 1.30 37.87 14.99
CA PRO A 951 0.17 37.39 15.79
C PRO A 951 -1.22 37.64 15.19
N ASN A 952 -1.35 38.67 14.34
CA ASN A 952 -2.59 39.05 13.67
C ASN A 952 -2.84 38.34 12.33
N ASP A 953 -1.82 37.67 11.81
CA ASP A 953 -1.88 36.95 10.54
C ASP A 953 -2.44 35.54 10.76
N VAL A 954 -3.76 35.51 10.92
CA VAL A 954 -4.56 34.31 11.14
C VAL A 954 -5.47 34.00 9.94
N THR A 955 -5.90 32.74 9.83
CA THR A 955 -6.88 32.30 8.83
C THR A 955 -8.24 32.99 9.01
N ASP A 956 -8.98 33.15 7.92
CA ASP A 956 -10.35 33.68 7.99
C ASP A 956 -11.31 32.73 8.71
N ASP A 957 -11.07 31.41 8.62
CA ASP A 957 -11.80 30.39 9.37
C ASP A 957 -11.62 30.58 10.87
N LEU A 958 -10.42 30.96 11.32
CA LEU A 958 -10.16 31.23 12.74
C LEU A 958 -10.89 32.49 13.22
N ARG A 959 -10.89 33.55 12.41
CA ARG A 959 -11.68 34.75 12.70
C ARG A 959 -13.18 34.44 12.75
N GLN A 960 -13.64 33.54 11.89
CA GLN A 960 -15.03 33.09 11.82
C GLN A 960 -15.43 32.30 13.07
N LEU A 961 -14.62 31.31 13.47
CA LEU A 961 -14.77 30.56 14.72
C LEU A 961 -14.90 31.50 15.93
N GLY A 962 -14.04 32.52 15.95
CA GLY A 962 -14.05 33.55 16.96
C GLY A 962 -15.34 34.33 17.12
N ARG A 963 -15.82 34.89 16.02
CA ARG A 963 -17.11 35.60 15.96
C ARG A 963 -18.24 34.69 16.47
N MET A 964 -18.20 33.41 16.12
CA MET A 964 -19.23 32.43 16.48
C MET A 964 -19.27 32.11 17.98
N MET A 965 -18.11 31.95 18.62
CA MET A 965 -18.07 31.69 20.06
C MET A 965 -18.43 32.92 20.90
N ALA A 966 -18.05 34.12 20.43
CA ALA A 966 -18.48 35.37 21.03
C ALA A 966 -20.01 35.51 21.01
N ASP A 967 -20.65 35.20 19.87
CA ASP A 967 -22.11 35.24 19.72
C ASP A 967 -22.83 34.20 20.61
N ARG A 968 -22.28 32.99 20.75
CA ARG A 968 -22.81 31.96 21.68
C ARG A 968 -22.76 32.43 23.12
N SER A 969 -21.64 33.01 23.55
CA SER A 969 -21.45 33.54 24.91
C SER A 969 -22.40 34.69 25.20
N ALA A 970 -22.60 35.60 24.25
CA ALA A 970 -23.56 36.71 24.36
C ALA A 970 -25.02 36.23 24.43
N LYS A 971 -25.39 35.15 23.74
CA LYS A 971 -26.73 34.53 23.84
C LYS A 971 -26.95 33.87 25.20
N ALA A 972 -25.93 33.21 25.76
CA ALA A 972 -26.00 32.58 27.08
C ALA A 972 -26.17 33.64 28.19
N SER A 973 -25.44 34.76 28.13
CA SER A 973 -25.56 35.83 29.12
C SER A 973 -26.95 36.50 29.09
N ARG A 974 -27.54 36.71 27.91
CA ARG A 974 -28.92 37.25 27.79
C ARG A 974 -29.98 36.32 28.38
N LYS A 975 -29.85 35.00 28.19
CA LYS A 975 -30.75 34.01 28.81
C LYS A 975 -30.64 33.96 30.34
N SER A 976 -29.46 34.24 30.90
CA SER A 976 -29.28 34.33 32.35
C SER A 976 -29.79 35.63 32.97
N GLN A 977 -30.11 36.65 32.15
CA GLN A 977 -30.54 37.98 32.59
C GLN A 977 -32.05 38.23 32.45
N SER A 978 -32.83 37.27 31.92
CA SER A 978 -34.30 37.31 31.95
C SER A 978 -34.82 36.44 33.11
N PRO A 979 -35.16 37.00 34.28
CA PRO A 979 -35.93 36.26 35.27
C PRO A 979 -37.36 36.11 34.76
N ASP A 980 -37.91 34.89 34.87
CA ASP A 980 -39.29 34.56 34.55
C ASP A 980 -40.27 35.52 35.25
N THR A 981 -40.93 36.35 34.46
CA THR A 981 -42.23 36.96 34.81
C THR A 981 -43.27 36.30 33.91
N GLU A 982 -43.67 35.07 34.24
CA GLU A 982 -44.96 34.55 33.79
C GLU A 982 -45.97 34.75 34.91
N GLU A 983 -46.95 35.59 34.60
CA GLU A 983 -48.16 35.85 35.36
C GLU A 983 -48.93 34.54 35.60
N VAL A 984 -49.23 34.26 36.86
CA VAL A 984 -50.20 33.24 37.27
C VAL A 984 -51.60 33.79 36.96
N GLY A 985 -52.24 33.25 35.93
CA GLY A 985 -53.66 33.41 35.64
C GLY A 985 -54.39 32.06 35.72
N GLU A 986 -55.11 31.88 36.84
CA GLU A 986 -56.12 30.87 37.26
C GLU A 986 -55.97 29.39 36.84
#